data_AF-A0A935J0P2-F1
#
_entry.id   AF-A0A935J0P2-F1
#
_cell.length_a   1.000
_cell.length_b   1.000
_cell.length_c   1.000
_cell.angle_alpha   90.00
_cell.angle_beta   90.00
_cell.angle_gamma   90.00
#
_symmetry.space_group_name_H-M   'P 1'
#
loop_
_entity.id
_entity.type
_entity.pdbx_description
1 polymer ?
#
loop_
_entity_poly.entity_id
_entity_poly.type
_entity_poly.pdbx_seq_one_letter_code
_entity_poly.pdbx_strand_id
1 'polypeptide(L)'
;MNRKPRSHITTSHHSELAVLIELISTTHTWPDTQNVLFTALEQAAKLVRADGAECHLVNLSGELQFTTQYDLDPDFMSGSLEIRFPPGTGIPGLVYASQRAFFIPDIETEENYQRQHLAQQARYCSLICIPLSGMDSLLGTFILYFKKGIQPAAGLQETLTAIGKQLGISIERARLFQQTTEQLKELQILQTVANALNRSANIQEALERSLEAVITAMNMRCGWVVLLDSFQKNRLAASYNLPPELDPADWSAMRTHCHCIELLQLGKLDAAIKIVECQQLKRVTSPDYPYHSHASIPIRAGTMLLGNLNIVPPSGSAITIENYRLFNSVGDQIGVAIERARLYEQAKEQRTHEQQILLAHGQMLLGEHNLQTLLDQTIKVVSEVLQVEYAVLALVALDGKIYSLKTGLGFPIQKIQAAVDIPLAGNSAISQSIRAKIPVVISDINLEKRLKTYTAGHNIKLTSSLIVPMLIGEEALGGIAVYSQSPRQWGEDEIRLLSLLANQTAIAIENTRLLEAEHTARSHAEILHRQTIQQAQDLILAYDTTIEGWSRALDLRDKETEEHTLRVTNLTLKLARAFGVNDAEIKHIRHGALLHDIGKMGIPDIILRKSGTLNDEEWSMMRQHPQLAYEMLFPIAYLLPALDIPYCHHEKWDGTGYPRGLQGEEIPLAARIFAVVDVFDALTSDRPYRPAWSTKKAIKHIRQQAGSHFDPKVVDVFLRLIGKK
;
A
#
# COMPACT_ATOMS: atom_id res chain seq x y z
N MET A 1 58.93 -62.90 59.18
CA MET A 1 59.13 -61.49 59.61
C MET A 1 60.43 -60.97 59.01
N ASN A 2 60.34 -60.14 57.99
CA ASN A 2 61.39 -59.21 57.55
C ASN A 2 60.66 -57.97 57.02
N ARG A 3 60.29 -57.03 57.91
CA ARG A 3 59.61 -55.79 57.50
C ARG A 3 60.65 -54.86 56.87
N LYS A 4 60.48 -54.54 55.57
CA LYS A 4 61.27 -53.51 54.87
C LYS A 4 61.24 -52.20 55.70
N PRO A 5 62.35 -51.43 55.78
CA PRO A 5 62.36 -50.17 56.51
C PRO A 5 61.35 -49.20 55.88
N ARG A 6 60.45 -48.63 56.71
CA ARG A 6 59.45 -47.66 56.27
C ARG A 6 60.02 -46.24 56.37
N SER A 7 59.85 -45.44 55.32
CA SER A 7 60.18 -44.02 55.33
C SER A 7 58.97 -43.18 55.74
N HIS A 8 59.16 -42.23 56.65
CA HIS A 8 58.11 -41.24 56.96
C HIS A 8 57.98 -40.24 55.81
N ILE A 9 56.76 -40.09 55.28
CA ILE A 9 56.44 -39.01 54.35
C ILE A 9 55.87 -37.85 55.18
N THR A 10 56.61 -36.75 55.21
CA THR A 10 56.22 -35.47 55.82
C THR A 10 56.30 -34.38 54.77
N THR A 11 55.28 -33.55 54.70
CA THR A 11 55.26 -32.29 53.94
C THR A 11 55.37 -31.13 54.93
N SER A 12 55.96 -30.01 54.50
CA SER A 12 55.94 -28.77 55.30
C SER A 12 54.67 -27.97 54.98
N HIS A 13 54.07 -27.29 55.95
CA HIS A 13 52.91 -26.44 55.69
C HIS A 13 53.17 -25.38 54.58
N HIS A 14 54.41 -24.89 54.46
CA HIS A 14 54.79 -23.99 53.36
C HIS A 14 54.76 -24.67 51.99
N SER A 15 55.22 -25.92 51.86
CA SER A 15 55.16 -26.68 50.60
C SER A 15 53.73 -27.08 50.22
N GLU A 16 52.88 -27.37 51.21
CA GLU A 16 51.46 -27.70 50.99
C GLU A 16 50.68 -26.48 50.47
N LEU A 17 50.86 -25.33 51.13
CA LEU A 17 50.26 -24.07 50.70
C LEU A 17 50.79 -23.61 49.34
N ALA A 18 52.08 -23.80 49.05
CA ALA A 18 52.65 -23.47 47.74
C ALA A 18 52.00 -24.28 46.62
N VAL A 19 51.84 -25.60 46.78
CA VAL A 19 51.18 -26.46 45.78
C VAL A 19 49.70 -26.10 45.64
N LEU A 20 48.99 -25.83 46.72
CA LEU A 20 47.59 -25.39 46.65
C LEU A 20 47.44 -24.02 45.96
N ILE A 21 48.33 -23.06 46.24
CA ILE A 21 48.33 -21.73 45.59
C ILE A 21 48.70 -21.85 44.11
N GLU A 22 49.70 -22.67 43.78
CA GLU A 22 50.11 -22.93 42.40
C GLU A 22 48.97 -23.61 41.61
N LEU A 23 48.33 -24.63 42.19
CA LEU A 23 47.15 -25.28 41.62
C LEU A 23 46.01 -24.28 41.41
N ILE A 24 45.67 -23.44 42.39
CA ILE A 24 44.62 -22.43 42.25
C ILE A 24 44.99 -21.38 41.17
N SER A 25 46.25 -20.96 41.11
CA SER A 25 46.71 -19.94 40.15
C SER A 25 46.77 -20.45 38.71
N THR A 26 47.08 -21.72 38.50
CA THR A 26 47.26 -22.33 37.18
C THR A 26 45.94 -22.85 36.60
N THR A 27 45.05 -23.41 37.43
CA THR A 27 43.77 -23.99 36.97
C THR A 27 42.75 -22.95 36.50
N HIS A 28 42.88 -21.68 36.89
CA HIS A 28 42.03 -20.59 36.38
C HIS A 28 42.24 -20.28 34.89
N THR A 29 43.34 -20.72 34.29
CA THR A 29 43.74 -20.32 32.93
C THR A 29 43.55 -21.39 31.86
N TRP A 30 43.12 -22.60 32.23
CA TRP A 30 43.15 -23.74 31.31
C TRP A 30 41.76 -24.19 30.84
N PRO A 31 41.50 -24.14 29.52
CA PRO A 31 40.23 -24.60 28.94
C PRO A 31 40.17 -26.11 28.70
N ASP A 32 41.31 -26.82 28.82
CA ASP A 32 41.43 -28.25 28.49
C ASP A 32 41.53 -29.11 29.76
N THR A 33 40.57 -30.02 29.90
CA THR A 33 40.46 -30.96 31.02
C THR A 33 41.68 -31.89 31.13
N GLN A 34 42.29 -32.30 30.01
CA GLN A 34 43.47 -33.19 30.06
C GLN A 34 44.70 -32.51 30.61
N ASN A 35 44.96 -31.25 30.22
CA ASN A 35 46.09 -30.49 30.73
C ASN A 35 45.95 -30.17 32.22
N VAL A 36 44.73 -29.88 32.67
CA VAL A 36 44.39 -29.73 34.10
C VAL A 36 44.71 -31.02 34.86
N LEU A 37 44.24 -32.17 34.37
CA LEU A 37 44.45 -33.47 35.02
C LEU A 37 45.92 -33.88 35.08
N PHE A 38 46.67 -33.73 33.99
CA PHE A 38 48.07 -34.14 33.93
C PHE A 38 48.94 -33.33 34.91
N THR A 39 48.83 -32.00 34.86
CA THR A 39 49.62 -31.12 35.74
C THR A 39 49.25 -31.33 37.21
N ALA A 40 47.95 -31.49 37.49
CA ALA A 40 47.46 -31.81 38.81
C ALA A 40 48.08 -33.08 39.39
N LEU A 41 48.12 -34.13 38.57
CA LEU A 41 48.68 -35.42 38.93
C LEU A 41 50.20 -35.34 39.15
N GLU A 42 50.90 -34.63 38.27
CA GLU A 42 52.34 -34.36 38.38
C GLU A 42 52.69 -33.62 39.69
N GLN A 43 51.95 -32.55 40.01
CA GLN A 43 52.22 -31.75 41.21
C GLN A 43 51.93 -32.53 42.49
N ALA A 44 50.84 -33.30 42.52
CA ALA A 44 50.52 -34.18 43.65
C ALA A 44 51.60 -35.25 43.86
N ALA A 45 52.10 -35.86 42.78
CA ALA A 45 53.17 -36.85 42.84
C ALA A 45 54.49 -36.25 43.35
N LYS A 46 54.87 -35.06 42.86
CA LYS A 46 56.08 -34.34 43.30
C LYS A 46 56.02 -33.94 44.77
N LEU A 47 54.87 -33.47 45.26
CA LEU A 47 54.68 -33.03 46.65
C LEU A 47 55.02 -34.13 47.66
N VAL A 48 54.60 -35.37 47.39
CA VAL A 48 54.82 -36.51 48.28
C VAL A 48 55.98 -37.41 47.84
N ARG A 49 56.69 -37.05 46.77
CA ARG A 49 57.76 -37.84 46.15
C ARG A 49 57.31 -39.25 45.78
N ALA A 50 56.15 -39.35 45.15
CA ALA A 50 55.68 -40.61 44.57
C ALA A 50 56.56 -41.02 43.38
N ASP A 51 56.73 -42.33 43.20
CA ASP A 51 57.49 -42.96 42.10
C ASP A 51 56.59 -43.20 40.86
N GLY A 52 55.37 -42.66 40.85
CA GLY A 52 54.41 -42.73 39.76
C GLY A 52 52.98 -42.44 40.23
N ALA A 53 52.10 -42.05 39.32
CA ALA A 53 50.72 -41.72 39.62
C ALA A 53 49.76 -41.94 38.44
N GLU A 54 48.48 -42.16 38.73
CA GLU A 54 47.41 -42.25 37.71
C GLU A 54 46.11 -41.64 38.21
N CYS A 55 45.23 -41.31 37.27
CA CYS A 55 43.90 -40.79 37.53
C CYS A 55 42.83 -41.62 36.82
N HIS A 56 41.73 -41.89 37.52
CA HIS A 56 40.52 -42.51 36.99
C HIS A 56 39.34 -41.55 37.15
N LEU A 57 38.64 -41.25 36.05
CA LEU A 57 37.40 -40.48 36.09
C LEU A 57 36.21 -41.39 35.83
N VAL A 58 35.06 -41.01 36.36
CA VAL A 58 33.79 -41.69 36.11
C VAL A 58 33.35 -41.47 34.68
N ASN A 59 33.09 -42.56 33.96
CA ASN A 59 32.55 -42.53 32.61
C ASN A 59 31.01 -42.45 32.62
N LEU A 60 30.38 -42.47 31.44
CA LEU A 60 28.91 -42.42 31.31
C LEU A 60 28.19 -43.65 31.88
N SER A 61 28.86 -44.80 32.02
CA SER A 61 28.29 -46.01 32.66
C SER A 61 28.40 -45.99 34.19
N GLY A 62 29.00 -44.94 34.78
CA GLY A 62 29.17 -44.81 36.21
C GLY A 62 30.41 -45.53 36.76
N GLU A 63 31.29 -46.04 35.90
CA GLU A 63 32.50 -46.76 36.29
C GLU A 63 33.73 -45.86 36.19
N LEU A 64 34.70 -46.06 37.08
CA LEU A 64 35.98 -45.37 37.03
C LEU A 64 36.85 -45.95 35.92
N GLN A 65 37.24 -45.09 34.99
CA GLN A 65 38.04 -45.41 33.83
C GLN A 65 39.36 -44.63 33.86
N PHE A 66 40.46 -45.31 33.55
CA PHE A 66 41.77 -44.70 33.41
C PHE A 66 41.72 -43.49 32.47
N THR A 67 42.27 -42.36 32.89
CA THR A 67 42.20 -41.08 32.16
C THR A 67 43.57 -40.48 31.86
N THR A 68 44.49 -40.46 32.84
CA THR A 68 45.85 -39.92 32.65
C THR A 68 46.83 -40.50 33.67
N GLN A 69 48.14 -40.34 33.43
CA GLN A 69 49.22 -40.84 34.28
C GLN A 69 50.40 -39.87 34.37
N TYR A 70 51.25 -40.10 35.38
CA TYR A 70 52.51 -39.41 35.59
C TYR A 70 53.59 -40.41 36.05
N ASP A 71 54.68 -40.51 35.28
CA ASP A 71 55.89 -41.30 35.59
C ASP A 71 55.60 -42.76 36.03
N LEU A 72 54.56 -43.39 35.48
CA LEU A 72 54.30 -44.81 35.72
C LEU A 72 55.21 -45.71 34.89
N ASP A 73 55.61 -46.82 35.51
CA ASP A 73 56.36 -47.88 34.85
C ASP A 73 55.62 -48.38 33.58
N PRO A 74 56.26 -48.40 32.39
CA PRO A 74 55.59 -48.79 31.14
C PRO A 74 54.98 -50.20 31.17
N ASP A 75 55.62 -51.14 31.87
CA ASP A 75 55.11 -52.51 31.97
C ASP A 75 53.86 -52.57 32.86
N PHE A 76 53.79 -51.71 33.88
CA PHE A 76 52.60 -51.51 34.72
C PHE A 76 51.44 -50.85 33.98
N MET A 77 51.76 -49.91 33.10
CA MET A 77 50.78 -49.16 32.30
C MET A 77 50.01 -50.04 31.31
N SER A 78 50.68 -51.01 30.69
CA SER A 78 50.09 -51.89 29.67
C SER A 78 48.82 -52.62 30.18
N GLY A 79 48.82 -53.06 31.44
CA GLY A 79 47.68 -53.71 32.08
C GLY A 79 46.63 -52.77 32.66
N SER A 80 46.85 -51.45 32.63
CA SER A 80 46.02 -50.45 33.34
C SER A 80 44.96 -49.78 32.44
N LEU A 81 45.14 -49.78 31.13
CA LEU A 81 44.26 -49.08 30.17
C LEU A 81 42.86 -49.72 30.03
N GLU A 82 42.77 -51.03 30.22
CA GLU A 82 41.53 -51.81 30.02
C GLU A 82 40.69 -52.02 31.29
N ILE A 83 41.25 -51.73 32.46
CA ILE A 83 40.56 -51.97 33.73
C ILE A 83 39.51 -50.88 33.97
N ARG A 84 38.35 -51.28 34.50
CA ARG A 84 37.27 -50.42 34.96
C ARG A 84 36.96 -50.77 36.40
N PHE A 85 36.76 -49.75 37.25
CA PHE A 85 36.39 -49.97 38.64
C PHE A 85 34.96 -49.46 38.88
N PRO A 86 33.98 -50.37 39.03
CA PRO A 86 32.67 -49.98 39.51
C PRO A 86 32.76 -49.31 40.90
N PRO A 87 31.86 -48.36 41.23
CA PRO A 87 31.81 -47.76 42.56
C PRO A 87 31.76 -48.84 43.65
N GLY A 88 32.60 -48.69 44.68
CA GLY A 88 32.72 -49.64 45.79
C GLY A 88 33.57 -50.89 45.51
N THR A 89 34.06 -51.09 44.29
CA THR A 89 34.89 -52.27 43.93
C THR A 89 36.35 -51.89 43.70
N GLY A 90 37.28 -52.64 44.32
CA GLY A 90 38.71 -52.36 44.27
C GLY A 90 39.08 -51.05 44.99
N ILE A 91 40.38 -50.78 45.15
CA ILE A 91 40.84 -49.58 45.87
C ILE A 91 40.29 -48.26 45.26
N PRO A 92 40.33 -48.03 43.93
CA PRO A 92 39.73 -46.84 43.33
C PRO A 92 38.23 -46.71 43.59
N GLY A 93 37.47 -47.80 43.43
CA GLY A 93 36.02 -47.79 43.65
C GLY A 93 35.63 -47.56 45.11
N LEU A 94 36.38 -48.13 46.06
CA LEU A 94 36.16 -47.91 47.49
C LEU A 94 36.44 -46.46 47.92
N VAL A 95 37.51 -45.87 47.39
CA VAL A 95 37.87 -44.46 47.65
C VAL A 95 36.83 -43.53 47.05
N TYR A 96 36.37 -43.82 45.83
CA TYR A 96 35.28 -43.08 45.19
C TYR A 96 33.96 -43.17 45.97
N ALA A 97 33.57 -44.37 46.44
CA ALA A 97 32.31 -44.54 47.17
C ALA A 97 32.37 -43.93 48.59
N SER A 98 33.51 -44.05 49.27
CA SER A 98 33.67 -43.59 50.66
C SER A 98 34.02 -42.10 50.78
N GLN A 99 34.50 -41.48 49.69
CA GLN A 99 35.04 -40.11 49.69
C GLN A 99 36.16 -39.90 50.72
N ARG A 100 36.92 -40.96 51.02
CA ARG A 100 38.06 -40.93 51.94
C ARG A 100 39.28 -41.46 51.23
N ALA A 101 40.42 -40.78 51.39
CA ALA A 101 41.68 -41.27 50.87
C ALA A 101 42.10 -42.57 51.60
N PHE A 102 42.58 -43.55 50.87
CA PHE A 102 43.04 -44.84 51.40
C PHE A 102 44.56 -44.92 51.26
N PHE A 103 45.22 -45.33 52.34
CA PHE A 103 46.63 -45.61 52.35
C PHE A 103 46.85 -47.12 52.47
N ILE A 104 47.52 -47.70 51.47
CA ILE A 104 47.86 -49.12 51.44
C ILE A 104 49.36 -49.25 51.73
N PRO A 105 49.74 -49.67 52.95
CA PRO A 105 51.14 -49.73 53.37
C PRO A 105 51.94 -50.86 52.73
N ASP A 106 51.24 -51.87 52.22
CA ASP A 106 51.84 -53.04 51.56
C ASP A 106 50.84 -53.61 50.55
N ILE A 107 51.09 -53.34 49.27
CA ILE A 107 50.25 -53.77 48.15
C ILE A 107 50.19 -55.30 48.07
N GLU A 108 51.27 -56.01 48.42
CA GLU A 108 51.35 -57.48 48.30
C GLU A 108 50.37 -58.19 49.24
N THR A 109 49.96 -57.51 50.32
CA THR A 109 49.05 -58.06 51.34
C THR A 109 47.61 -57.56 51.20
N GLU A 110 47.34 -56.64 50.27
CA GLU A 110 46.02 -56.01 50.14
C GLU A 110 45.12 -56.79 49.17
N GLU A 111 44.26 -57.66 49.70
CA GLU A 111 43.37 -58.53 48.91
C GLU A 111 42.44 -57.76 47.96
N ASN A 112 42.10 -56.51 48.27
CA ASN A 112 41.22 -55.68 47.42
C ASN A 112 41.97 -54.96 46.28
N TYR A 113 43.28 -55.15 46.16
CA TYR A 113 44.08 -54.55 45.10
C TYR A 113 44.21 -55.49 43.90
N GLN A 114 43.47 -55.21 42.83
CA GLN A 114 43.34 -56.10 41.67
C GLN A 114 44.63 -56.25 40.83
N ARG A 115 45.62 -55.36 40.99
CA ARG A 115 46.86 -55.32 40.18
C ARG A 115 48.11 -55.74 40.96
N GLN A 116 47.99 -56.59 41.98
CA GLN A 116 49.12 -57.03 42.81
C GLN A 116 50.30 -57.55 41.98
N HIS A 117 50.06 -58.43 41.00
CA HIS A 117 51.10 -59.01 40.15
C HIS A 117 51.85 -57.95 39.33
N LEU A 118 51.12 -56.99 38.72
CA LEU A 118 51.73 -55.90 37.95
C LEU A 118 52.53 -54.94 38.85
N ALA A 119 52.01 -54.64 40.04
CA ALA A 119 52.70 -53.78 41.01
C ALA A 119 54.02 -54.43 41.50
N GLN A 120 54.04 -55.75 41.70
CA GLN A 120 55.26 -56.49 42.04
C GLN A 120 56.32 -56.40 40.93
N GLN A 121 55.92 -56.57 39.67
CA GLN A 121 56.82 -56.45 38.52
C GLN A 121 57.44 -55.04 38.43
N ALA A 122 56.62 -54.00 38.61
CA ALA A 122 57.06 -52.60 38.63
C ALA A 122 57.70 -52.14 39.95
N ARG A 123 57.83 -53.05 40.92
CA ARG A 123 58.40 -52.84 42.26
C ARG A 123 57.66 -51.81 43.12
N TYR A 124 56.39 -51.52 42.84
CA TYR A 124 55.56 -50.69 43.70
C TYR A 124 55.16 -51.47 44.95
N CYS A 125 55.51 -50.94 46.12
CA CYS A 125 55.31 -51.60 47.42
C CYS A 125 54.12 -51.01 48.19
N SER A 126 53.81 -49.73 48.01
CA SER A 126 52.71 -49.05 48.72
C SER A 126 52.05 -48.01 47.83
N LEU A 127 50.82 -47.62 48.15
CA LEU A 127 50.10 -46.59 47.41
C LEU A 127 49.22 -45.72 48.32
N ILE A 128 48.89 -44.53 47.84
CA ILE A 128 47.85 -43.67 48.39
C ILE A 128 46.83 -43.40 47.28
N CYS A 129 45.56 -43.70 47.53
CA CYS A 129 44.47 -43.40 46.61
C CYS A 129 43.56 -42.32 47.21
N ILE A 130 43.24 -41.29 46.43
CA ILE A 130 42.58 -40.06 46.90
C ILE A 130 41.34 -39.78 46.03
N PRO A 131 40.22 -39.36 46.63
CA PRO A 131 39.02 -39.01 45.87
C PRO A 131 39.19 -37.67 45.14
N LEU A 132 38.59 -37.57 43.95
CA LEU A 132 38.38 -36.33 43.21
C LEU A 132 36.89 -35.96 43.30
N SER A 133 36.59 -34.92 44.07
CA SER A 133 35.24 -34.37 44.24
C SER A 133 35.17 -32.94 43.73
N GLY A 134 34.16 -32.66 42.90
CA GLY A 134 33.75 -31.32 42.48
C GLY A 134 33.00 -30.60 43.59
N MET A 135 32.29 -29.53 43.24
CA MET A 135 31.45 -28.81 44.21
C MET A 135 30.26 -29.67 44.65
N ASP A 136 29.57 -30.28 43.68
CA ASP A 136 28.36 -31.09 43.88
C ASP A 136 28.41 -32.46 43.20
N SER A 137 29.58 -32.84 42.64
CA SER A 137 29.75 -34.06 41.85
C SER A 137 30.95 -34.90 42.30
N LEU A 138 30.82 -36.22 42.21
CA LEU A 138 31.95 -37.14 42.41
C LEU A 138 32.56 -37.45 41.05
N LEU A 139 33.82 -37.08 40.86
CA LEU A 139 34.43 -37.06 39.53
C LEU A 139 35.33 -38.27 39.29
N GLY A 140 36.00 -38.76 40.33
CA GLY A 140 36.94 -39.85 40.16
C GLY A 140 37.85 -40.11 41.36
N THR A 141 38.99 -40.72 41.09
CA THR A 141 40.08 -40.91 42.04
C THR A 141 41.42 -40.76 41.35
N PHE A 142 42.46 -40.45 42.11
CA PHE A 142 43.83 -40.61 41.64
C PHE A 142 44.65 -41.43 42.63
N ILE A 143 45.68 -42.10 42.13
CA ILE A 143 46.54 -43.00 42.90
C ILE A 143 47.99 -42.53 42.76
N LEU A 144 48.69 -42.50 43.88
CA LEU A 144 50.11 -42.24 44.00
C LEU A 144 50.82 -43.53 44.43
N TYR A 145 51.84 -43.95 43.69
CA TYR A 145 52.57 -45.19 43.90
C TYR A 145 53.97 -44.94 44.46
N PHE A 146 54.44 -45.87 45.28
CA PHE A 146 55.75 -45.78 45.93
C PHE A 146 56.48 -47.12 45.86
N LYS A 147 57.73 -47.11 45.42
CA LYS A 147 58.64 -48.27 45.35
C LYS A 147 59.22 -48.65 46.72
N LYS A 148 59.05 -47.80 47.72
CA LYS A 148 59.40 -48.06 49.13
C LYS A 148 58.13 -48.17 49.96
N GLY A 149 58.22 -48.86 51.09
CA GLY A 149 57.15 -48.84 52.09
C GLY A 149 57.13 -47.48 52.77
N ILE A 150 55.97 -46.82 52.77
CA ILE A 150 55.83 -45.48 53.33
C ILE A 150 55.04 -45.54 54.64
N GLN A 151 55.14 -44.49 55.46
CA GLN A 151 54.24 -44.25 56.58
C GLN A 151 53.83 -42.77 56.58
N PRO A 152 52.59 -42.43 56.24
CA PRO A 152 52.14 -41.04 56.16
C PRO A 152 52.16 -40.39 57.54
N ALA A 153 52.63 -39.15 57.62
CA ALA A 153 52.53 -38.34 58.83
C ALA A 153 51.08 -37.97 59.15
N ALA A 154 50.80 -37.64 60.41
CA ALA A 154 49.50 -37.09 60.81
C ALA A 154 49.22 -35.80 60.02
N GLY A 155 48.03 -35.66 59.41
CA GLY A 155 47.66 -34.49 58.59
C GLY A 155 47.84 -34.65 57.07
N LEU A 156 48.62 -35.64 56.60
CA LEU A 156 48.90 -35.80 55.17
C LEU A 156 47.66 -36.27 54.39
N GLN A 157 46.81 -37.08 55.01
CA GLN A 157 45.58 -37.58 54.40
C GLN A 157 44.55 -36.46 54.18
N GLU A 158 44.43 -35.54 55.15
CA GLU A 158 43.59 -34.35 55.04
C GLU A 158 44.10 -33.41 53.95
N THR A 159 45.41 -33.21 53.89
CA THR A 159 46.06 -32.35 52.88
C THR A 159 45.86 -32.89 51.47
N LEU A 160 46.11 -34.18 51.26
CA LEU A 160 45.91 -34.82 49.95
C LEU A 160 44.43 -34.83 49.54
N THR A 161 43.52 -34.98 50.50
CA THR A 161 42.07 -34.89 50.26
C THR A 161 41.67 -33.46 49.86
N ALA A 162 42.24 -32.43 50.50
CA ALA A 162 42.01 -31.03 50.14
C ALA A 162 42.52 -30.71 48.72
N ILE A 163 43.67 -31.27 48.34
CA ILE A 163 44.19 -31.20 46.97
C ILE A 163 43.21 -31.90 46.01
N GLY A 164 42.79 -33.13 46.31
CA GLY A 164 41.82 -33.87 45.49
C GLY A 164 40.50 -33.12 45.25
N LYS A 165 40.01 -32.39 46.26
CA LYS A 165 38.83 -31.52 46.12
C LYS A 165 39.06 -30.31 45.21
N GLN A 166 40.18 -29.59 45.37
CA GLN A 166 40.49 -28.45 44.49
C GLN A 166 40.70 -28.86 43.03
N LEU A 167 41.29 -30.03 42.82
CA LEU A 167 41.46 -30.62 41.49
C LEU A 167 40.12 -30.99 40.88
N GLY A 168 39.23 -31.62 41.64
CA GLY A 168 37.87 -31.94 41.21
C GLY A 168 37.10 -30.70 40.74
N ILE A 169 37.11 -29.63 41.53
CA ILE A 169 36.46 -28.35 41.16
C ILE A 169 37.01 -27.79 39.84
N SER A 170 38.33 -27.89 39.63
CA SER A 170 38.99 -27.37 38.42
C SER A 170 38.61 -28.17 37.17
N ILE A 171 38.51 -29.50 37.29
CA ILE A 171 38.06 -30.41 36.22
C ILE A 171 36.60 -30.12 35.83
N GLU A 172 35.73 -29.98 36.82
CA GLU A 172 34.31 -29.65 36.61
C GLU A 172 34.14 -28.31 35.88
N ARG A 173 34.91 -27.29 36.28
CA ARG A 173 34.92 -25.99 35.61
C ARG A 173 35.41 -26.05 34.16
N ALA A 174 36.51 -26.77 33.89
CA ALA A 174 37.03 -26.91 32.53
C ALA A 174 36.01 -27.60 31.61
N ARG A 175 35.35 -28.65 32.11
CA ARG A 175 34.26 -29.34 31.39
C ARG A 175 33.07 -28.41 31.09
N LEU A 176 32.62 -27.64 32.08
CA LEU A 176 31.54 -26.65 31.90
C LEU A 176 31.92 -25.54 30.91
N PHE A 177 33.17 -25.06 30.96
CA PHE A 177 33.66 -24.04 30.05
C PHE A 177 33.68 -24.55 28.60
N GLN A 178 34.17 -25.78 28.39
CA GLN A 178 34.17 -26.42 27.07
C GLN A 178 32.74 -26.58 26.54
N GLN A 179 31.82 -27.12 27.35
CA GLN A 179 30.40 -27.26 26.97
C GLN A 179 29.75 -25.91 26.62
N THR A 180 29.99 -24.88 27.42
CA THR A 180 29.45 -23.54 27.17
C THR A 180 30.02 -22.96 25.86
N THR A 181 31.30 -23.15 25.59
CA THR A 181 31.96 -22.67 24.37
C THR A 181 31.40 -23.37 23.12
N GLU A 182 31.19 -24.69 23.18
CA GLU A 182 30.56 -25.47 22.11
C GLU A 182 29.12 -25.02 21.86
N GLN A 183 28.32 -24.82 22.92
CA GLN A 183 26.95 -24.31 22.81
C GLN A 183 26.88 -22.89 22.22
N LEU A 184 27.79 -21.99 22.62
CA LEU A 184 27.85 -20.65 22.06
C LEU A 184 28.17 -20.68 20.56
N LYS A 185 29.08 -21.56 20.14
CA LYS A 185 29.41 -21.75 18.73
C LYS A 185 28.21 -22.25 17.93
N GLU A 186 27.46 -23.22 18.47
CA GLU A 186 26.24 -23.74 17.84
C GLU A 186 25.19 -22.63 17.66
N LEU A 187 24.93 -21.86 18.71
CA LEU A 187 23.97 -20.74 18.68
C LEU A 187 24.37 -19.66 17.67
N GLN A 188 25.67 -19.31 17.58
CA GLN A 188 26.17 -18.34 16.60
C GLN A 188 25.95 -18.81 15.15
N ILE A 189 26.14 -20.11 14.87
CA ILE A 189 25.89 -20.69 13.54
C ILE A 189 24.41 -20.59 13.21
N LEU A 190 23.53 -21.04 14.11
CA LEU A 190 22.08 -20.98 13.92
C LEU A 190 21.59 -19.55 13.71
N GLN A 191 22.14 -18.58 14.46
CA GLN A 191 21.79 -17.18 14.31
C GLN A 191 22.25 -16.61 12.95
N THR A 192 23.44 -16.98 12.50
CA THR A 192 23.98 -16.55 11.20
C THR A 192 23.13 -17.09 10.05
N VAL A 193 22.77 -18.38 10.10
CA VAL A 193 21.87 -19.03 9.13
C VAL A 193 20.50 -18.36 9.14
N ALA A 194 19.87 -18.20 10.31
CA ALA A 194 18.58 -17.54 10.43
C ALA A 194 18.59 -16.13 9.83
N ASN A 195 19.65 -15.36 10.07
CA ASN A 195 19.80 -14.02 9.51
C ASN A 195 19.93 -14.02 7.98
N ALA A 196 20.72 -14.95 7.42
CA ALA A 196 20.85 -15.11 5.97
C ALA A 196 19.51 -15.46 5.32
N LEU A 197 18.77 -16.40 5.91
CA LEU A 197 17.45 -16.86 5.44
C LEU A 197 16.35 -15.79 5.58
N ASN A 198 16.46 -14.89 6.57
CA ASN A 198 15.44 -13.87 6.83
C ASN A 198 15.63 -12.55 6.07
N ARG A 199 16.85 -12.23 5.65
CA ARG A 199 17.16 -10.93 5.00
C ARG A 199 17.19 -10.99 3.48
N SER A 200 17.39 -12.17 2.90
CA SER A 200 17.49 -12.30 1.46
C SER A 200 16.11 -12.35 0.80
N ALA A 201 15.93 -11.57 -0.27
CA ALA A 201 14.79 -11.70 -1.18
C ALA A 201 14.93 -12.91 -2.13
N ASN A 202 16.15 -13.43 -2.27
CA ASN A 202 16.47 -14.59 -3.12
C ASN A 202 16.82 -15.79 -2.25
N ILE A 203 15.99 -16.83 -2.29
CA ILE A 203 16.18 -18.05 -1.49
C ILE A 203 17.47 -18.78 -1.85
N GLN A 204 17.90 -18.77 -3.12
CA GLN A 204 19.13 -19.44 -3.54
C GLN A 204 20.37 -18.79 -2.91
N GLU A 205 20.47 -17.46 -2.99
CA GLU A 205 21.56 -16.70 -2.34
C GLU A 205 21.55 -16.91 -0.81
N ALA A 206 20.36 -17.01 -0.21
CA ALA A 206 20.20 -17.28 1.22
C ALA A 206 20.74 -18.66 1.61
N LEU A 207 20.45 -19.67 0.79
CA LEU A 207 20.92 -21.05 0.99
C LEU A 207 22.45 -21.14 0.83
N GLU A 208 23.02 -20.50 -0.19
CA GLU A 208 24.47 -20.47 -0.43
C GLU A 208 25.22 -19.85 0.76
N ARG A 209 24.76 -18.69 1.25
CA ARG A 209 25.33 -18.05 2.45
C ARG A 209 25.18 -18.88 3.71
N SER A 210 24.03 -19.53 3.89
CA SER A 210 23.79 -20.40 5.05
C SER A 210 24.73 -21.60 5.03
N LEU A 211 24.94 -22.17 3.85
CA LEU A 211 25.81 -23.31 3.63
C LEU A 211 27.28 -22.95 3.87
N GLU A 212 27.74 -21.81 3.35
CA GLU A 212 29.07 -21.25 3.63
C GLU A 212 29.32 -21.08 5.13
N ALA A 213 28.37 -20.48 5.85
CA ALA A 213 28.48 -20.25 7.29
C ALA A 213 28.63 -21.56 8.07
N VAL A 214 27.79 -22.56 7.77
CA VAL A 214 27.81 -23.86 8.45
C VAL A 214 29.11 -24.62 8.14
N ILE A 215 29.53 -24.66 6.88
CA ILE A 215 30.74 -25.41 6.47
C ILE A 215 31.99 -24.78 7.07
N THR A 216 32.11 -23.45 7.01
CA THR A 216 33.27 -22.73 7.54
C THR A 216 33.35 -22.86 9.06
N ALA A 217 32.26 -22.63 9.77
CA ALA A 217 32.27 -22.65 11.24
C ALA A 217 32.50 -24.06 11.80
N MET A 218 31.96 -25.09 11.15
CA MET A 218 32.13 -26.48 11.57
C MET A 218 33.40 -27.14 11.02
N ASN A 219 34.20 -26.43 10.22
CA ASN A 219 35.37 -26.97 9.53
C ASN A 219 35.04 -28.21 8.70
N MET A 220 33.95 -28.15 7.93
CA MET A 220 33.54 -29.20 7.00
C MET A 220 34.23 -29.01 5.64
N ARG A 221 34.34 -30.07 4.83
CA ARG A 221 35.01 -30.01 3.53
C ARG A 221 34.17 -29.27 2.50
N CYS A 222 32.93 -29.73 2.35
CA CYS A 222 31.97 -29.18 1.42
C CYS A 222 30.54 -29.56 1.82
N GLY A 223 29.58 -28.95 1.14
CA GLY A 223 28.17 -29.30 1.28
C GLY A 223 27.33 -28.79 0.12
N TRP A 224 26.09 -29.28 0.06
CA TRP A 224 25.13 -28.89 -0.96
C TRP A 224 23.69 -29.15 -0.53
N VAL A 225 22.76 -28.36 -1.04
CA VAL A 225 21.33 -28.46 -0.79
C VAL A 225 20.62 -28.94 -2.04
N VAL A 226 19.83 -30.01 -1.92
CA VAL A 226 18.96 -30.49 -2.98
C VAL A 226 17.52 -30.29 -2.57
N LEU A 227 16.72 -29.64 -3.40
CA LEU A 227 15.29 -29.46 -3.19
C LEU A 227 14.48 -30.31 -4.17
N LEU A 228 13.29 -30.71 -3.73
CA LEU A 228 12.29 -31.38 -4.54
C LEU A 228 11.42 -30.33 -5.24
N ASP A 229 11.26 -30.46 -6.56
CA ASP A 229 10.28 -29.67 -7.31
C ASP A 229 8.85 -30.24 -7.15
N SER A 230 7.87 -29.59 -7.78
CA SER A 230 6.46 -30.00 -7.76
C SER A 230 6.21 -31.39 -8.34
N PHE A 231 7.15 -31.94 -9.12
CA PHE A 231 7.10 -33.28 -9.70
C PHE A 231 7.99 -34.29 -8.97
N GLN A 232 8.45 -33.96 -7.76
CA GLN A 232 9.39 -34.78 -6.97
C GLN A 232 10.74 -35.00 -7.68
N LYS A 233 11.11 -34.12 -8.62
CA LYS A 233 12.45 -34.13 -9.22
C LYS A 233 13.42 -33.34 -8.37
N ASN A 234 14.65 -33.81 -8.34
CA ASN A 234 15.69 -33.18 -7.55
C ASN A 234 16.29 -31.99 -8.31
N ARG A 235 16.47 -30.88 -7.60
CA ARG A 235 17.16 -29.68 -8.08
C ARG A 235 18.25 -29.29 -7.08
N LEU A 236 19.48 -29.13 -7.56
CA LEU A 236 20.54 -28.49 -6.78
C LEU A 236 20.15 -27.03 -6.53
N ALA A 237 19.98 -26.67 -5.27
CA ALA A 237 19.55 -25.33 -4.87
C ALA A 237 20.69 -24.46 -4.34
N ALA A 238 21.75 -25.07 -3.80
CA ALA A 238 22.98 -24.39 -3.36
C ALA A 238 24.12 -25.40 -3.22
N SER A 239 25.36 -24.95 -3.38
CA SER A 239 26.57 -25.73 -3.10
C SER A 239 27.69 -24.83 -2.59
N TYR A 240 28.63 -25.40 -1.83
CA TYR A 240 29.81 -24.68 -1.34
C TYR A 240 30.99 -25.65 -1.23
N ASN A 241 32.13 -25.27 -1.82
CA ASN A 241 33.34 -26.10 -1.96
C ASN A 241 33.10 -27.49 -2.59
N LEU A 242 32.05 -27.62 -3.41
CA LEU A 242 31.80 -28.86 -4.15
C LEU A 242 32.87 -29.03 -5.25
N PRO A 243 33.37 -30.25 -5.51
CA PRO A 243 34.31 -30.50 -6.61
C PRO A 243 33.83 -29.88 -7.94
N PRO A 244 34.66 -29.11 -8.66
CA PRO A 244 34.28 -28.45 -9.91
C PRO A 244 33.78 -29.42 -10.99
N GLU A 245 34.26 -30.66 -10.96
CA GLU A 245 33.85 -31.75 -11.87
C GLU A 245 32.40 -32.19 -11.63
N LEU A 246 31.79 -31.77 -10.52
CA LEU A 246 30.35 -31.87 -10.26
C LEU A 246 29.67 -30.55 -10.67
N ASP A 247 29.77 -30.19 -11.95
CA ASP A 247 29.16 -28.97 -12.51
C ASP A 247 27.63 -28.95 -12.26
N PRO A 248 27.06 -27.88 -11.68
CA PRO A 248 25.62 -27.67 -11.55
C PRO A 248 24.83 -27.85 -12.86
N ALA A 249 25.42 -27.58 -14.03
CA ALA A 249 24.81 -27.75 -15.34
C ALA A 249 24.70 -29.23 -15.76
N ASP A 250 25.68 -30.07 -15.39
CA ASP A 250 25.79 -31.50 -15.75
C ASP A 250 25.06 -32.45 -14.78
N TRP A 251 24.41 -31.92 -13.73
CA TRP A 251 23.56 -32.66 -12.79
C TRP A 251 22.29 -33.31 -13.41
N SER A 252 22.22 -33.46 -14.74
CA SER A 252 21.16 -34.17 -15.46
C SER A 252 20.87 -35.57 -14.92
N ALA A 253 21.89 -36.29 -14.41
CA ALA A 253 21.76 -37.62 -13.83
C ALA A 253 21.11 -37.66 -12.43
N MET A 254 21.11 -36.55 -11.67
CA MET A 254 20.42 -36.43 -10.38
C MET A 254 18.99 -35.90 -10.52
N ARG A 255 18.62 -35.32 -11.68
CA ARG A 255 17.27 -34.76 -11.95
C ARG A 255 16.14 -35.78 -11.83
N THR A 256 16.42 -37.07 -11.89
CA THR A 256 15.40 -38.13 -11.81
C THR A 256 15.38 -38.89 -10.49
N HIS A 257 16.52 -39.08 -9.82
CA HIS A 257 16.56 -39.84 -8.57
C HIS A 257 17.83 -39.55 -7.74
N CYS A 258 17.65 -39.33 -6.42
CA CYS A 258 18.72 -39.17 -5.45
C CYS A 258 18.48 -40.19 -4.34
N HIS A 259 19.39 -41.16 -4.21
CA HIS A 259 19.24 -42.23 -3.22
C HIS A 259 19.16 -41.70 -1.78
N CYS A 260 19.84 -40.59 -1.48
CA CYS A 260 19.77 -39.95 -0.16
C CYS A 260 18.34 -39.49 0.17
N ILE A 261 17.64 -38.92 -0.81
CA ILE A 261 16.26 -38.43 -0.64
C ILE A 261 15.29 -39.60 -0.50
N GLU A 262 15.45 -40.67 -1.29
CA GLU A 262 14.66 -41.90 -1.15
C GLU A 262 14.79 -42.48 0.27
N LEU A 263 16.02 -42.57 0.78
CA LEU A 263 16.28 -43.08 2.13
C LEU A 263 15.65 -42.18 3.22
N LEU A 264 15.61 -40.85 3.01
CA LEU A 264 14.92 -39.91 3.90
C LEU A 264 13.40 -40.08 3.83
N GLN A 265 12.82 -40.26 2.63
CA GLN A 265 11.39 -40.51 2.45
C GLN A 265 10.95 -41.82 3.13
N LEU A 266 11.81 -42.85 3.13
CA LEU A 266 11.57 -44.13 3.79
C LEU A 266 11.86 -44.10 5.31
N GLY A 267 12.28 -42.96 5.88
CA GLY A 267 12.64 -42.82 7.29
C GLY A 267 13.89 -43.63 7.70
N LYS A 268 14.70 -44.09 6.75
CA LYS A 268 15.84 -44.99 7.00
C LYS A 268 17.10 -44.28 7.54
N LEU A 269 17.10 -42.94 7.52
CA LEU A 269 18.23 -42.08 7.92
C LEU A 269 17.99 -41.29 9.24
N ASP A 270 16.83 -41.41 9.88
CA ASP A 270 16.46 -40.60 11.05
C ASP A 270 16.98 -41.12 12.42
N ALA A 271 17.48 -42.36 12.51
CA ALA A 271 17.68 -43.05 13.81
C ALA A 271 19.10 -43.53 14.14
N ALA A 272 20.09 -43.34 13.25
CA ALA A 272 21.49 -43.63 13.55
C ALA A 272 22.35 -42.78 12.61
N ILE A 273 23.43 -42.18 13.11
CA ILE A 273 24.41 -41.44 12.31
C ILE A 273 24.82 -42.31 11.11
N LYS A 274 24.23 -42.04 9.95
CA LYS A 274 24.45 -42.81 8.73
C LYS A 274 25.08 -41.88 7.71
N ILE A 275 26.38 -42.03 7.60
CA ILE A 275 27.14 -41.52 6.47
C ILE A 275 26.67 -42.30 5.22
N VAL A 276 26.14 -41.59 4.24
CA VAL A 276 25.63 -42.16 2.98
C VAL A 276 26.77 -42.21 1.98
N GLU A 277 27.03 -43.40 1.42
CA GLU A 277 27.92 -43.53 0.26
C GLU A 277 27.24 -42.95 -0.98
N CYS A 278 27.79 -41.86 -1.51
CA CYS A 278 27.22 -41.18 -2.66
C CYS A 278 27.85 -41.69 -3.95
N GLN A 279 27.03 -42.26 -4.84
CA GLN A 279 27.51 -42.70 -6.16
C GLN A 279 28.04 -41.54 -7.01
N GLN A 280 27.53 -40.32 -6.84
CA GLN A 280 28.03 -39.16 -7.59
C GLN A 280 29.39 -38.69 -7.06
N LEU A 281 29.58 -38.63 -5.74
CA LEU A 281 30.91 -38.34 -5.18
C LEU A 281 31.93 -39.42 -5.58
N LYS A 282 31.54 -40.71 -5.61
CA LYS A 282 32.41 -41.80 -6.07
C LYS A 282 32.99 -41.58 -7.49
N ARG A 283 32.27 -40.89 -8.37
CA ARG A 283 32.71 -40.63 -9.76
C ARG A 283 33.82 -39.58 -9.85
N VAL A 284 33.90 -38.69 -8.86
CA VAL A 284 34.84 -37.57 -8.83
C VAL A 284 35.88 -37.70 -7.72
N THR A 285 35.90 -38.83 -6.99
CA THR A 285 36.90 -39.11 -5.96
C THR A 285 38.31 -39.05 -6.57
N SER A 286 39.14 -38.17 -6.06
CA SER A 286 40.52 -37.95 -6.50
C SER A 286 41.44 -37.76 -5.27
N PRO A 287 42.78 -37.68 -5.44
CA PRO A 287 43.67 -37.29 -4.35
C PRO A 287 43.32 -35.93 -3.72
N ASP A 288 42.76 -35.00 -4.49
CA ASP A 288 42.29 -33.69 -4.02
C ASP A 288 40.94 -33.81 -3.29
N TYR A 289 40.10 -34.77 -3.70
CA TYR A 289 38.78 -35.06 -3.14
C TYR A 289 38.61 -36.54 -2.70
N PRO A 290 39.34 -37.05 -1.68
CA PRO A 290 39.34 -38.46 -1.26
C PRO A 290 38.03 -38.95 -0.58
N TYR A 291 36.92 -38.23 -0.69
CA TYR A 291 35.68 -38.52 0.02
C TYR A 291 34.60 -39.01 -0.95
N HIS A 292 33.90 -40.08 -0.55
CA HIS A 292 32.82 -40.69 -1.34
C HIS A 292 31.53 -40.84 -0.52
N SER A 293 31.49 -40.23 0.68
CA SER A 293 30.40 -40.37 1.62
C SER A 293 30.16 -39.07 2.39
N HIS A 294 28.92 -38.86 2.85
CA HIS A 294 28.45 -37.60 3.44
C HIS A 294 27.29 -37.84 4.42
N ALA A 295 27.00 -36.89 5.32
CA ALA A 295 25.70 -36.86 5.99
C ALA A 295 24.66 -36.22 5.09
N SER A 296 23.47 -36.81 5.09
CA SER A 296 22.27 -36.27 4.44
C SER A 296 21.22 -35.98 5.51
N ILE A 297 20.92 -34.70 5.67
CA ILE A 297 20.00 -34.16 6.67
C ILE A 297 18.69 -33.75 5.98
N PRO A 298 17.51 -34.08 6.51
CA PRO A 298 16.24 -33.67 5.91
C PRO A 298 16.03 -32.15 6.00
N ILE A 299 15.45 -31.57 4.96
CA ILE A 299 14.88 -30.22 4.98
C ILE A 299 13.36 -30.38 4.99
N ARG A 300 12.70 -29.92 6.06
CA ARG A 300 11.26 -30.13 6.27
C ARG A 300 10.50 -28.84 6.52
N ALA A 301 9.29 -28.75 5.97
CA ALA A 301 8.28 -27.80 6.41
C ALA A 301 7.16 -28.58 7.10
N GLY A 302 7.12 -28.54 8.43
CA GLY A 302 6.27 -29.43 9.21
C GLY A 302 6.63 -30.89 8.95
N THR A 303 5.67 -31.69 8.48
CA THR A 303 5.88 -33.11 8.13
C THR A 303 6.32 -33.32 6.68
N MET A 304 6.30 -32.28 5.85
CA MET A 304 6.62 -32.38 4.43
C MET A 304 8.13 -32.31 4.21
N LEU A 305 8.70 -33.32 3.56
CA LEU A 305 10.10 -33.30 3.11
C LEU A 305 10.21 -32.43 1.85
N LEU A 306 10.97 -31.34 1.95
CA LEU A 306 11.23 -30.42 0.84
C LEU A 306 12.55 -30.72 0.12
N GLY A 307 13.44 -31.49 0.75
CA GLY A 307 14.75 -31.77 0.19
C GLY A 307 15.73 -32.31 1.24
N ASN A 308 17.03 -32.20 0.95
CA ASN A 308 18.08 -32.55 1.88
C ASN A 308 19.27 -31.56 1.86
N LEU A 309 19.92 -31.43 3.01
CA LEU A 309 21.19 -30.76 3.22
C LEU A 309 22.27 -31.84 3.34
N ASN A 310 23.30 -31.74 2.51
CA ASN A 310 24.36 -32.73 2.43
C ASN A 310 25.68 -32.11 2.87
N ILE A 311 26.41 -32.78 3.76
CA ILE A 311 27.64 -32.24 4.37
C ILE A 311 28.72 -33.32 4.42
N VAL A 312 29.92 -32.97 3.98
CA VAL A 312 31.09 -33.85 3.98
C VAL A 312 32.03 -33.47 5.13
N PRO A 313 32.29 -34.37 6.09
CA PRO A 313 33.25 -34.12 7.16
C PRO A 313 34.71 -34.19 6.65
N PRO A 314 35.68 -33.67 7.40
CA PRO A 314 37.11 -33.88 7.11
C PRO A 314 37.48 -35.36 7.02
N SER A 315 38.46 -35.69 6.17
CA SER A 315 38.93 -37.07 5.97
C SER A 315 39.28 -37.75 7.30
N GLY A 316 38.70 -38.93 7.56
CA GLY A 316 38.92 -39.69 8.80
C GLY A 316 38.07 -39.24 10.01
N SER A 317 37.25 -38.19 9.88
CA SER A 317 36.37 -37.72 10.96
C SER A 317 34.97 -38.33 10.86
N ALA A 318 34.45 -38.84 11.98
CA ALA A 318 33.06 -39.25 12.09
C ALA A 318 32.16 -38.03 12.39
N ILE A 319 30.91 -38.08 11.91
CA ILE A 319 29.90 -37.09 12.31
C ILE A 319 29.40 -37.47 13.69
N THR A 320 29.53 -36.57 14.65
CA THR A 320 29.04 -36.79 16.01
C THR A 320 27.54 -36.56 16.11
N ILE A 321 26.93 -37.00 17.22
CA ILE A 321 25.49 -36.78 17.48
C ILE A 321 25.21 -35.28 17.57
N GLU A 322 26.12 -34.53 18.18
CA GLU A 322 26.04 -33.08 18.35
C GLU A 322 26.05 -32.36 16.99
N ASN A 323 26.98 -32.73 16.10
CA ASN A 323 27.05 -32.17 14.75
C ASN A 323 25.76 -32.43 13.98
N TYR A 324 25.23 -33.66 14.06
CA TYR A 324 23.98 -34.03 13.38
C TYR A 324 22.78 -33.22 13.89
N ARG A 325 22.66 -33.00 15.22
CA ARG A 325 21.58 -32.19 15.81
C ARG A 325 21.61 -30.74 15.33
N LEU A 326 22.80 -30.15 15.26
CA LEU A 326 22.97 -28.80 14.71
C LEU A 326 22.55 -28.76 13.24
N PHE A 327 23.05 -29.69 12.42
CA PHE A 327 22.70 -29.73 11.00
C PHE A 327 21.21 -29.96 10.78
N ASN A 328 20.56 -30.79 11.59
CA ASN A 328 19.10 -30.98 11.54
C ASN A 328 18.35 -29.68 11.86
N SER A 329 18.80 -28.94 12.87
CA SER A 329 18.23 -27.62 13.20
C SER A 329 18.39 -26.62 12.05
N VAL A 330 19.52 -26.66 11.35
CA VAL A 330 19.73 -25.88 10.11
C VAL A 330 18.77 -26.32 9.00
N GLY A 331 18.59 -27.63 8.80
CA GLY A 331 17.66 -28.19 7.83
C GLY A 331 16.21 -27.75 8.07
N ASP A 332 15.78 -27.72 9.34
CA ASP A 332 14.46 -27.23 9.74
C ASP A 332 14.29 -25.73 9.47
N GLN A 333 15.30 -24.90 9.80
CA GLN A 333 15.26 -23.47 9.51
C GLN A 333 15.17 -23.17 8.00
N ILE A 334 15.93 -23.92 7.20
CA ILE A 334 15.86 -23.83 5.74
C ILE A 334 14.45 -24.18 5.25
N GLY A 335 13.85 -25.25 5.77
CA GLY A 335 12.52 -25.67 5.36
C GLY A 335 11.43 -24.65 5.68
N VAL A 336 11.48 -24.04 6.86
CA VAL A 336 10.57 -22.93 7.25
C VAL A 336 10.73 -21.72 6.31
N ALA A 337 11.97 -21.36 5.97
CA ALA A 337 12.24 -20.22 5.09
C ALA A 337 11.71 -20.43 3.66
N ILE A 338 11.83 -21.66 3.13
CA ILE A 338 11.31 -22.02 1.81
C ILE A 338 9.78 -21.96 1.79
N GLU A 339 9.11 -22.53 2.80
CA GLU A 339 7.64 -22.51 2.87
C GLU A 339 7.10 -21.08 2.99
N ARG A 340 7.77 -20.22 3.77
CA ARG A 340 7.43 -18.79 3.85
C ARG A 340 7.55 -18.10 2.48
N ALA A 341 8.63 -18.35 1.73
CA ALA A 341 8.83 -17.77 0.41
C ALA A 341 7.71 -18.19 -0.57
N ARG A 342 7.32 -19.47 -0.53
CA ARG A 342 6.21 -20.02 -1.32
C ARG A 342 4.87 -19.35 -0.99
N LEU A 343 4.52 -19.26 0.30
CA LEU A 343 3.28 -18.62 0.75
C LEU A 343 3.24 -17.14 0.36
N TYR A 344 4.38 -16.46 0.44
CA TYR A 344 4.49 -15.06 0.01
C TYR A 344 4.26 -14.90 -1.50
N GLU A 345 4.84 -15.78 -2.32
CA GLU A 345 4.65 -15.76 -3.77
C GLU A 345 3.19 -16.02 -4.16
N GLN A 346 2.54 -17.02 -3.55
CA GLN A 346 1.11 -17.29 -3.73
C GLN A 346 0.24 -16.08 -3.34
N ALA A 347 0.49 -15.48 -2.17
CA ALA A 347 -0.24 -14.30 -1.74
C ALA A 347 -0.02 -13.10 -2.68
N LYS A 348 1.19 -12.95 -3.24
CA LYS A 348 1.53 -11.91 -4.21
C LYS A 348 0.82 -12.12 -5.54
N GLU A 349 0.80 -13.34 -6.07
CA GLU A 349 0.08 -13.70 -7.29
C GLU A 349 -1.41 -13.43 -7.14
N GLN A 350 -2.00 -13.87 -6.04
CA GLN A 350 -3.41 -13.63 -5.73
C GLN A 350 -3.75 -12.13 -5.67
N ARG A 351 -2.95 -11.34 -4.95
CA ARG A 351 -3.14 -9.87 -4.90
C ARG A 351 -2.99 -9.21 -6.26
N THR A 352 -2.05 -9.68 -7.08
CA THR A 352 -1.84 -9.15 -8.44
C THR A 352 -3.06 -9.45 -9.31
N HIS A 353 -3.62 -10.65 -9.20
CA HIS A 353 -4.84 -11.04 -9.91
C HIS A 353 -6.05 -10.21 -9.47
N GLU A 354 -6.26 -10.02 -8.17
CA GLU A 354 -7.32 -9.15 -7.62
C GLU A 354 -7.19 -7.70 -8.11
N GLN A 355 -5.97 -7.14 -8.12
CA GLN A 355 -5.71 -5.80 -8.64
C GLN A 355 -6.04 -5.67 -10.13
N GLN A 356 -5.73 -6.69 -10.93
CA GLN A 356 -6.08 -6.71 -12.36
C GLN A 356 -7.60 -6.72 -12.57
N ILE A 357 -8.35 -7.50 -11.79
CA ILE A 357 -9.82 -7.52 -11.82
C ILE A 357 -10.38 -6.13 -11.49
N LEU A 358 -9.93 -5.53 -10.39
CA LEU A 358 -10.41 -4.22 -9.94
C LEU A 358 -10.06 -3.09 -10.91
N LEU A 359 -8.90 -3.16 -11.56
CA LEU A 359 -8.50 -2.20 -12.59
C LEU A 359 -9.37 -2.33 -13.84
N ALA A 360 -9.58 -3.56 -14.32
CA ALA A 360 -10.42 -3.83 -15.49
C ALA A 360 -11.87 -3.40 -15.26
N HIS A 361 -12.42 -3.72 -14.08
CA HIS A 361 -13.75 -3.27 -13.68
C HIS A 361 -13.83 -1.74 -13.59
N GLY A 362 -12.89 -1.09 -12.91
CA GLY A 362 -12.85 0.37 -12.83
C GLY A 362 -12.78 1.07 -14.20
N GLN A 363 -11.96 0.56 -15.14
CA GLN A 363 -11.87 1.09 -16.51
C GLN A 363 -13.17 0.91 -17.29
N MET A 364 -13.83 -0.23 -17.15
CA MET A 364 -15.16 -0.48 -17.73
C MET A 364 -16.18 0.52 -17.21
N LEU A 365 -16.17 0.82 -15.91
CA LEU A 365 -17.11 1.76 -15.30
C LEU A 365 -16.88 3.23 -15.68
N LEU A 366 -15.63 3.68 -15.84
CA LEU A 366 -15.31 5.09 -16.11
C LEU A 366 -15.87 5.64 -17.43
N GLY A 367 -16.09 4.78 -18.42
CA GLY A 367 -16.60 5.16 -19.74
C GLY A 367 -18.11 4.96 -19.91
N GLU A 368 -18.81 4.43 -18.90
CA GLU A 368 -20.23 4.10 -19.02
C GLU A 368 -21.12 5.21 -18.45
N HIS A 369 -21.96 5.76 -19.30
CA HIS A 369 -22.87 6.86 -18.95
C HIS A 369 -24.32 6.38 -18.77
N ASN A 370 -24.63 5.13 -19.12
CA ASN A 370 -25.93 4.55 -18.89
C ASN A 370 -25.95 3.74 -17.59
N LEU A 371 -26.77 4.19 -16.63
CA LEU A 371 -26.89 3.51 -15.35
C LEU A 371 -27.24 2.03 -15.49
N GLN A 372 -28.18 1.65 -16.36
CA GLN A 372 -28.57 0.24 -16.48
C GLN A 372 -27.42 -0.64 -17.01
N THR A 373 -26.71 -0.17 -18.05
CA THR A 373 -25.56 -0.90 -18.60
C THR A 373 -24.46 -1.09 -17.56
N LEU A 374 -24.18 -0.05 -16.76
CA LEU A 374 -23.20 -0.08 -15.67
C LEU A 374 -23.53 -1.16 -14.64
N LEU A 375 -24.81 -1.24 -14.23
CA LEU A 375 -25.26 -2.23 -13.26
C LEU A 375 -25.14 -3.66 -13.82
N ASP A 376 -25.56 -3.87 -15.08
CA ASP A 376 -25.52 -5.18 -15.74
C ASP A 376 -24.07 -5.66 -15.92
N GLN A 377 -23.16 -4.77 -16.31
CA GLN A 377 -21.73 -5.03 -16.43
C GLN A 377 -21.11 -5.40 -15.07
N THR A 378 -21.46 -4.69 -14.00
CA THR A 378 -21.00 -5.02 -12.64
C THR A 378 -21.40 -6.44 -12.27
N ILE A 379 -22.67 -6.80 -12.44
CA ILE A 379 -23.16 -8.15 -12.09
C ILE A 379 -22.46 -9.23 -12.92
N LYS A 380 -22.18 -8.96 -14.19
CA LYS A 380 -21.43 -9.89 -15.04
C LYS A 380 -20.02 -10.14 -14.50
N VAL A 381 -19.28 -9.08 -14.17
CA VAL A 381 -17.92 -9.20 -13.59
C VAL A 381 -17.97 -9.94 -12.25
N VAL A 382 -18.90 -9.58 -11.37
CA VAL A 382 -19.09 -10.26 -10.07
C VAL A 382 -19.35 -11.76 -10.25
N SER A 383 -20.19 -12.14 -11.23
CA SER A 383 -20.47 -13.53 -11.54
C SER A 383 -19.25 -14.29 -12.05
N GLU A 384 -18.51 -13.72 -13.01
CA GLU A 384 -17.33 -14.35 -13.60
C GLU A 384 -16.20 -14.50 -12.59
N VAL A 385 -15.97 -13.49 -11.76
CA VAL A 385 -14.86 -13.47 -10.79
C VAL A 385 -15.14 -14.41 -9.62
N LEU A 386 -16.35 -14.37 -9.05
CA LEU A 386 -16.70 -15.22 -7.90
C LEU A 386 -17.23 -16.59 -8.32
N GLN A 387 -17.38 -16.85 -9.62
CA GLN A 387 -17.92 -18.09 -10.16
C GLN A 387 -19.27 -18.41 -9.50
N VAL A 388 -20.20 -17.45 -9.58
CA VAL A 388 -21.55 -17.57 -9.01
C VAL A 388 -22.60 -17.52 -10.11
N GLU A 389 -23.59 -18.40 -10.00
CA GLU A 389 -24.69 -18.53 -10.98
C GLU A 389 -25.83 -17.53 -10.73
N TYR A 390 -25.88 -16.98 -9.52
CA TYR A 390 -26.97 -16.13 -9.03
C TYR A 390 -26.41 -14.91 -8.35
N ALA A 391 -26.79 -13.73 -8.84
CA ALA A 391 -26.39 -12.46 -8.26
C ALA A 391 -27.50 -11.41 -8.46
N VAL A 392 -27.60 -10.45 -7.55
CA VAL A 392 -28.57 -9.36 -7.61
C VAL A 392 -27.92 -8.09 -7.11
N LEU A 393 -28.20 -6.98 -7.79
CA LEU A 393 -27.84 -5.64 -7.35
C LEU A 393 -29.10 -4.84 -7.05
N ALA A 394 -29.13 -4.24 -5.86
CA ALA A 394 -30.19 -3.41 -5.36
C ALA A 394 -29.73 -1.96 -5.16
N LEU A 395 -30.60 -0.99 -5.46
CA LEU A 395 -30.37 0.43 -5.17
C LEU A 395 -31.41 0.96 -4.19
N VAL A 396 -30.94 1.74 -3.23
CA VAL A 396 -31.77 2.50 -2.29
C VAL A 396 -32.39 3.69 -3.02
N ALA A 397 -33.67 3.97 -2.74
CA ALA A 397 -34.36 5.14 -3.27
C ALA A 397 -33.86 6.43 -2.59
N LEU A 398 -34.09 7.59 -3.23
CA LEU A 398 -33.61 8.89 -2.73
C LEU A 398 -34.16 9.25 -1.34
N ASP A 399 -35.30 8.69 -0.93
CA ASP A 399 -35.88 8.93 0.40
C ASP A 399 -35.24 8.06 1.51
N GLY A 400 -34.35 7.13 1.14
CA GLY A 400 -33.67 6.22 2.06
C GLY A 400 -34.56 5.16 2.72
N LYS A 401 -35.85 5.07 2.36
CA LYS A 401 -36.82 4.22 3.07
C LYS A 401 -36.98 2.86 2.44
N ILE A 402 -36.77 2.77 1.14
CA ILE A 402 -36.95 1.55 0.35
C ILE A 402 -35.72 1.30 -0.53
N TYR A 403 -35.56 0.05 -0.94
CA TYR A 403 -34.65 -0.31 -2.03
C TYR A 403 -35.39 -1.13 -3.09
N SER A 404 -34.91 -1.05 -4.32
CA SER A 404 -35.44 -1.81 -5.46
C SER A 404 -34.32 -2.62 -6.12
N LEU A 405 -34.66 -3.83 -6.56
CA LEU A 405 -33.74 -4.66 -7.35
C LEU A 405 -33.64 -4.06 -8.75
N LYS A 406 -32.42 -3.80 -9.23
CA LYS A 406 -32.19 -3.14 -10.53
C LYS A 406 -31.71 -4.09 -11.61
N THR A 407 -30.90 -5.07 -11.23
CA THR A 407 -30.38 -6.08 -12.14
C THR A 407 -29.98 -7.34 -11.37
N GLY A 408 -29.75 -8.42 -12.09
CA GLY A 408 -29.31 -9.68 -11.53
C GLY A 408 -29.14 -10.77 -12.58
N LEU A 409 -28.36 -11.77 -12.20
CA LEU A 409 -28.05 -12.95 -12.98
C LEU A 409 -28.75 -14.17 -12.38
N GLY A 410 -29.26 -15.06 -13.24
CA GLY A 410 -29.96 -16.27 -12.81
C GLY A 410 -31.37 -16.03 -12.26
N PHE A 411 -31.79 -14.78 -12.11
CA PHE A 411 -33.13 -14.40 -11.64
C PHE A 411 -33.95 -13.71 -12.74
N PRO A 412 -35.28 -13.93 -12.81
CA PRO A 412 -36.16 -13.19 -13.70
C PRO A 412 -36.46 -11.79 -13.13
N ILE A 413 -35.44 -10.93 -13.04
CA ILE A 413 -35.49 -9.63 -12.36
C ILE A 413 -36.65 -8.76 -12.85
N GLN A 414 -36.92 -8.72 -14.16
CA GLN A 414 -38.00 -7.91 -14.74
C GLN A 414 -39.38 -8.27 -14.16
N LYS A 415 -39.62 -9.54 -13.81
CA LYS A 415 -40.86 -9.99 -13.16
C LYS A 415 -40.91 -9.64 -11.67
N ILE A 416 -39.75 -9.55 -11.02
CA ILE A 416 -39.62 -9.24 -9.59
C ILE A 416 -39.67 -7.71 -9.36
N GLN A 417 -39.04 -6.94 -10.24
CA GLN A 417 -38.94 -5.48 -10.19
C GLN A 417 -40.29 -4.79 -10.42
N ALA A 418 -41.18 -5.37 -11.24
CA ALA A 418 -42.53 -4.86 -11.46
C ALA A 418 -43.48 -5.03 -10.24
N ALA A 419 -43.04 -5.70 -9.17
CA ALA A 419 -43.92 -6.17 -8.10
C ALA A 419 -43.58 -5.70 -6.68
N VAL A 420 -42.36 -5.21 -6.36
CA VAL A 420 -41.97 -5.02 -4.95
C VAL A 420 -40.95 -3.89 -4.72
N ASP A 421 -41.40 -2.79 -4.10
CA ASP A 421 -40.53 -1.90 -3.32
C ASP A 421 -40.28 -2.54 -1.95
N ILE A 422 -39.01 -2.72 -1.58
CA ILE A 422 -38.66 -3.45 -0.35
C ILE A 422 -38.30 -2.43 0.76
N PRO A 423 -39.02 -2.43 1.90
CA PRO A 423 -38.69 -1.54 3.01
C PRO A 423 -37.28 -1.77 3.53
N LEU A 424 -36.47 -0.72 3.57
CA LEU A 424 -35.13 -0.77 4.12
C LEU A 424 -35.14 -1.04 5.62
N ALA A 425 -36.20 -0.69 6.35
CA ALA A 425 -36.39 -1.03 7.76
C ALA A 425 -36.69 -2.53 8.02
N GLY A 426 -36.90 -3.32 6.96
CA GLY A 426 -37.19 -4.76 7.07
C GLY A 426 -36.01 -5.61 7.56
N ASN A 427 -36.26 -6.88 7.87
CA ASN A 427 -35.22 -7.79 8.38
C ASN A 427 -34.58 -8.67 7.29
N SER A 428 -34.55 -8.26 6.02
CA SER A 428 -33.85 -9.04 4.98
C SER A 428 -32.33 -8.92 5.16
N ALA A 429 -31.57 -9.92 4.73
CA ALA A 429 -30.10 -9.85 4.74
C ALA A 429 -29.55 -8.64 3.97
N ILE A 430 -30.16 -8.27 2.84
CA ILE A 430 -29.82 -7.05 2.09
C ILE A 430 -30.09 -5.80 2.92
N SER A 431 -31.26 -5.68 3.56
CA SER A 431 -31.56 -4.56 4.44
C SER A 431 -30.56 -4.47 5.61
N GLN A 432 -30.18 -5.60 6.21
CA GLN A 432 -29.22 -5.63 7.30
C GLN A 432 -27.84 -5.17 6.84
N SER A 433 -27.36 -5.68 5.71
CA SER A 433 -26.06 -5.31 5.14
C SER A 433 -25.99 -3.81 4.80
N ILE A 434 -27.02 -3.26 4.16
CA ILE A 434 -27.11 -1.83 3.81
C ILE A 434 -27.17 -0.96 5.08
N ARG A 435 -28.04 -1.28 6.05
CA ARG A 435 -28.19 -0.46 7.27
C ARG A 435 -26.97 -0.53 8.19
N ALA A 436 -26.40 -1.72 8.36
CA ALA A 436 -25.26 -1.93 9.22
C ALA A 436 -23.93 -1.55 8.54
N LYS A 437 -23.95 -1.34 7.22
CA LYS A 437 -22.80 -0.96 6.39
C LYS A 437 -21.66 -1.98 6.48
N ILE A 438 -22.01 -3.26 6.63
CA ILE A 438 -21.08 -4.39 6.72
C ILE A 438 -21.54 -5.56 5.84
N PRO A 439 -20.62 -6.42 5.38
CA PRO A 439 -20.97 -7.67 4.72
C PRO A 439 -21.79 -8.59 5.63
N VAL A 440 -22.74 -9.32 5.03
CA VAL A 440 -23.53 -10.36 5.68
C VAL A 440 -23.29 -11.67 4.95
N VAL A 441 -22.84 -12.68 5.69
CA VAL A 441 -22.56 -14.03 5.20
C VAL A 441 -23.61 -14.99 5.74
N ILE A 442 -24.24 -15.76 4.86
CA ILE A 442 -25.23 -16.77 5.22
C ILE A 442 -24.76 -18.11 4.67
N SER A 443 -24.40 -19.02 5.58
CA SER A 443 -23.93 -20.36 5.23
C SER A 443 -25.05 -21.36 4.92
N ASP A 444 -26.26 -21.11 5.46
CA ASP A 444 -27.48 -21.88 5.15
C ASP A 444 -28.70 -20.96 5.04
N ILE A 445 -29.13 -20.72 3.80
CA ILE A 445 -30.31 -19.92 3.44
C ILE A 445 -31.61 -20.53 3.97
N ASN A 446 -31.67 -21.83 4.26
CA ASN A 446 -32.89 -22.45 4.80
C ASN A 446 -33.25 -21.96 6.21
N LEU A 447 -32.28 -21.36 6.92
CA LEU A 447 -32.51 -20.66 8.18
C LEU A 447 -33.18 -19.29 7.97
N GLU A 448 -33.19 -18.76 6.75
CA GLU A 448 -33.76 -17.47 6.39
C GLU A 448 -35.18 -17.63 5.77
N LYS A 449 -36.22 -17.58 6.62
CA LYS A 449 -37.63 -17.86 6.25
C LYS A 449 -38.22 -17.02 5.09
N ARG A 450 -37.61 -15.89 4.69
CA ARG A 450 -38.22 -14.90 3.76
C ARG A 450 -37.69 -14.94 2.32
N LEU A 451 -36.52 -15.55 2.04
CA LEU A 451 -36.06 -15.75 0.65
C LEU A 451 -36.99 -16.69 -0.15
N LYS A 452 -37.71 -17.58 0.57
CA LYS A 452 -38.70 -18.50 0.00
C LYS A 452 -39.82 -17.81 -0.79
N THR A 453 -40.13 -16.54 -0.51
CA THR A 453 -41.22 -15.82 -1.19
C THR A 453 -40.83 -15.35 -2.60
N TYR A 454 -39.54 -15.09 -2.86
CA TYR A 454 -39.05 -14.56 -4.15
C TYR A 454 -38.63 -15.65 -5.13
N THR A 455 -38.24 -16.83 -4.63
CA THR A 455 -37.93 -18.02 -5.45
C THR A 455 -39.14 -18.96 -5.64
N ALA A 456 -40.24 -18.73 -4.93
CA ALA A 456 -41.48 -19.46 -5.08
C ALA A 456 -41.98 -19.42 -6.53
N GLY A 457 -42.15 -20.59 -7.14
CA GLY A 457 -42.60 -20.76 -8.53
C GLY A 457 -41.51 -20.89 -9.60
N HIS A 458 -40.22 -20.72 -9.25
CA HIS A 458 -39.11 -20.75 -10.22
C HIS A 458 -38.13 -21.93 -10.06
N ASN A 459 -38.38 -22.85 -9.13
CA ASN A 459 -37.57 -24.06 -8.88
C ASN A 459 -36.07 -23.78 -8.60
N ILE A 460 -35.73 -22.60 -8.09
CA ILE A 460 -34.35 -22.20 -7.75
C ILE A 460 -34.04 -22.65 -6.32
N LYS A 461 -33.01 -23.50 -6.16
CA LYS A 461 -32.53 -23.97 -4.85
C LYS A 461 -31.27 -23.20 -4.46
N LEU A 462 -31.40 -22.27 -3.52
CA LEU A 462 -30.26 -21.51 -2.97
C LEU A 462 -29.89 -22.07 -1.60
N THR A 463 -28.60 -22.20 -1.33
CA THR A 463 -28.08 -22.80 -0.10
C THR A 463 -27.23 -21.83 0.72
N SER A 464 -26.44 -20.97 0.09
CA SER A 464 -25.63 -19.96 0.80
C SER A 464 -25.60 -18.63 0.06
N SER A 465 -25.34 -17.53 0.76
CA SER A 465 -25.21 -16.20 0.18
C SER A 465 -24.17 -15.33 0.87
N LEU A 466 -23.66 -14.38 0.09
CA LEU A 466 -22.82 -13.28 0.54
C LEU A 466 -23.46 -11.98 0.04
N ILE A 467 -23.67 -11.05 0.96
CA ILE A 467 -24.25 -9.75 0.67
C ILE A 467 -23.28 -8.67 1.15
N VAL A 468 -22.99 -7.69 0.30
CA VAL A 468 -22.17 -6.53 0.65
C VAL A 468 -22.92 -5.24 0.35
N PRO A 469 -22.72 -4.18 1.15
CA PRO A 469 -23.24 -2.87 0.83
C PRO A 469 -22.37 -2.20 -0.25
N MET A 470 -22.99 -1.33 -1.05
CA MET A 470 -22.31 -0.42 -1.96
C MET A 470 -22.16 0.93 -1.28
N LEU A 471 -20.95 1.30 -0.88
CA LEU A 471 -20.68 2.46 -0.03
C LEU A 471 -20.06 3.62 -0.80
N ILE A 472 -20.50 4.85 -0.48
CA ILE A 472 -19.82 6.11 -0.80
C ILE A 472 -19.66 6.91 0.48
N GLY A 473 -18.41 7.15 0.88
CA GLY A 473 -18.13 7.77 2.17
C GLY A 473 -18.76 6.95 3.28
N GLU A 474 -19.66 7.56 4.05
CA GLU A 474 -20.42 6.87 5.10
C GLU A 474 -21.76 6.33 4.63
N GLU A 475 -22.25 6.63 3.43
CA GLU A 475 -23.60 6.26 2.99
C GLU A 475 -23.62 4.99 2.15
N ALA A 476 -24.71 4.22 2.25
CA ALA A 476 -24.93 3.01 1.46
C ALA A 476 -25.94 3.28 0.35
N LEU A 477 -25.47 3.31 -0.90
CA LEU A 477 -26.33 3.51 -2.08
C LEU A 477 -27.19 2.29 -2.43
N GLY A 478 -26.82 1.12 -1.92
CA GLY A 478 -27.40 -0.15 -2.33
C GLY A 478 -26.63 -1.34 -1.78
N GLY A 479 -26.87 -2.51 -2.34
CA GLY A 479 -26.13 -3.72 -2.00
C GLY A 479 -26.08 -4.71 -3.15
N ILE A 480 -25.02 -5.52 -3.16
CA ILE A 480 -24.83 -6.64 -4.08
C ILE A 480 -24.96 -7.93 -3.27
N ALA A 481 -25.82 -8.83 -3.73
CA ALA A 481 -26.04 -10.13 -3.12
C ALA A 481 -25.70 -11.22 -4.13
N VAL A 482 -24.81 -12.13 -3.77
CA VAL A 482 -24.46 -13.33 -4.55
C VAL A 482 -24.92 -14.58 -3.82
N TYR A 483 -25.30 -15.61 -4.58
CA TYR A 483 -25.89 -16.83 -4.05
C TYR A 483 -25.25 -18.07 -4.69
N SER A 484 -25.17 -19.15 -3.91
CA SER A 484 -24.75 -20.48 -4.40
C SER A 484 -25.86 -21.51 -4.16
N GLN A 485 -26.01 -22.43 -5.11
CA GLN A 485 -26.91 -23.57 -4.98
C GLN A 485 -26.35 -24.67 -4.06
N SER A 486 -25.03 -24.67 -3.85
CA SER A 486 -24.34 -25.62 -2.98
C SER A 486 -23.91 -24.95 -1.66
N PRO A 487 -23.68 -25.73 -0.59
CA PRO A 487 -23.03 -25.19 0.61
C PRO A 487 -21.65 -24.62 0.21
N ARG A 488 -21.46 -23.31 0.36
CA ARG A 488 -20.20 -22.60 0.10
C ARG A 488 -19.81 -21.86 1.37
N GLN A 489 -18.58 -22.06 1.81
CA GLN A 489 -17.97 -21.20 2.82
C GLN A 489 -17.33 -20.03 2.09
N TRP A 490 -17.85 -18.83 2.32
CA TRP A 490 -17.32 -17.61 1.72
C TRP A 490 -16.05 -17.21 2.46
N GLY A 491 -14.92 -17.24 1.75
CA GLY A 491 -13.61 -16.87 2.30
C GLY A 491 -13.48 -15.37 2.48
N GLU A 492 -12.52 -14.93 3.31
CA GLU A 492 -12.27 -13.50 3.51
C GLU A 492 -11.89 -12.77 2.21
N ASP A 493 -11.17 -13.44 1.30
CA ASP A 493 -10.78 -12.88 0.00
C ASP A 493 -12.00 -12.59 -0.89
N GLU A 494 -12.99 -13.48 -0.91
CA GLU A 494 -14.23 -13.29 -1.69
C GLU A 494 -15.06 -12.14 -1.13
N ILE A 495 -15.15 -12.05 0.20
CA ILE A 495 -15.85 -10.95 0.89
C ILE A 495 -15.17 -9.62 0.58
N ARG A 496 -13.83 -9.57 0.66
CA ARG A 496 -13.03 -8.38 0.34
C ARG A 496 -13.22 -7.97 -1.12
N LEU A 497 -13.04 -8.90 -2.05
CA LEU A 497 -13.12 -8.63 -3.49
C LEU A 497 -14.50 -8.13 -3.90
N LEU A 498 -15.57 -8.78 -3.42
CA LEU A 498 -16.93 -8.33 -3.69
C LEU A 498 -17.22 -6.94 -3.11
N SER A 499 -16.73 -6.66 -1.89
CA SER A 499 -16.89 -5.34 -1.26
C SER A 499 -16.15 -4.24 -2.04
N LEU A 500 -14.96 -4.54 -2.57
CA LEU A 500 -14.20 -3.60 -3.40
C LEU A 500 -14.90 -3.32 -4.74
N LEU A 501 -15.40 -4.36 -5.40
CA LEU A 501 -16.20 -4.21 -6.63
C LEU A 501 -17.47 -3.39 -6.36
N ALA A 502 -18.19 -3.71 -5.28
CA ALA A 502 -19.41 -3.00 -4.87
C ALA A 502 -19.16 -1.51 -4.63
N ASN A 503 -18.06 -1.14 -3.97
CA ASN A 503 -17.73 0.26 -3.71
C ASN A 503 -17.27 1.00 -4.97
N GLN A 504 -16.53 0.35 -5.88
CA GLN A 504 -16.23 0.94 -7.20
C GLN A 504 -17.52 1.21 -7.99
N THR A 505 -18.45 0.26 -7.99
CA THR A 505 -19.76 0.43 -8.62
C THR A 505 -20.55 1.56 -7.98
N ALA A 506 -20.53 1.68 -6.64
CA ALA A 506 -21.17 2.78 -5.92
C ALA A 506 -20.68 4.13 -6.47
N ILE A 507 -19.37 4.34 -6.48
CA ILE A 507 -18.74 5.58 -6.98
C ILE A 507 -19.16 5.86 -8.42
N ALA A 508 -19.15 4.85 -9.28
CA ALA A 508 -19.53 5.02 -10.68
C ALA A 508 -21.01 5.39 -10.85
N ILE A 509 -21.93 4.78 -10.08
CA ILE A 509 -23.36 5.14 -10.07
C ILE A 509 -23.55 6.62 -9.73
N GLU A 510 -22.85 7.11 -8.70
CA GLU A 510 -22.96 8.51 -8.29
C GLU A 510 -22.42 9.47 -9.35
N ASN A 511 -21.27 9.13 -9.96
CA ASN A 511 -20.73 9.91 -11.07
C ASN A 511 -21.70 9.96 -12.26
N THR A 512 -22.31 8.83 -12.64
CA THR A 512 -23.31 8.80 -13.72
C THR A 512 -24.51 9.68 -13.39
N ARG A 513 -25.04 9.62 -12.16
CA ARG A 513 -26.16 10.47 -11.72
C ARG A 513 -25.81 11.95 -11.74
N LEU A 514 -24.62 12.32 -11.29
CA LEU A 514 -24.15 13.71 -11.28
C LEU A 514 -23.99 14.25 -12.70
N LEU A 515 -23.43 13.45 -13.63
CA LEU A 515 -23.29 13.84 -15.03
C LEU A 515 -24.65 14.02 -15.73
N GLU A 516 -25.60 13.12 -15.48
CA GLU A 516 -26.97 13.27 -16.01
C GLU A 516 -27.67 14.53 -15.49
N ALA A 517 -27.50 14.84 -14.19
CA ALA A 517 -28.05 16.03 -13.57
C ALA A 517 -27.42 17.32 -14.13
N GLU A 518 -26.10 17.36 -14.29
CA GLU A 518 -25.38 18.48 -14.91
C GLU A 518 -25.85 18.70 -16.36
N HIS A 519 -25.91 17.63 -17.16
CA HIS A 519 -26.35 17.71 -18.55
C HIS A 519 -27.77 18.25 -18.68
N THR A 520 -28.69 17.78 -17.82
CA THR A 520 -30.08 18.25 -17.78
C THR A 520 -30.14 19.71 -17.38
N ALA A 521 -29.41 20.11 -16.33
CA ALA A 521 -29.36 21.49 -15.85
C ALA A 521 -28.79 22.44 -16.93
N ARG A 522 -27.73 22.03 -17.62
CA ARG A 522 -27.13 22.77 -18.73
C ARG A 522 -28.11 22.93 -19.89
N SER A 523 -28.77 21.86 -20.31
CA SER A 523 -29.76 21.91 -21.39
C SER A 523 -30.90 22.88 -21.06
N HIS A 524 -31.40 22.83 -19.83
CA HIS A 524 -32.42 23.78 -19.37
C HIS A 524 -31.92 25.23 -19.36
N ALA A 525 -30.69 25.47 -18.91
CA ALA A 525 -30.09 26.80 -18.91
C ALA A 525 -29.93 27.37 -20.33
N GLU A 526 -29.52 26.55 -21.30
CA GLU A 526 -29.40 26.94 -22.72
C GLU A 526 -30.75 27.32 -23.33
N ILE A 527 -31.82 26.55 -23.04
CA ILE A 527 -33.18 26.86 -23.48
C ILE A 527 -33.66 28.19 -22.87
N LEU A 528 -33.49 28.37 -21.57
CA LEU A 528 -33.92 29.58 -20.86
C LEU A 528 -33.18 30.83 -21.37
N HIS A 529 -31.88 30.70 -21.62
CA HIS A 529 -31.06 31.79 -22.18
C HIS A 529 -31.56 32.21 -23.57
N ARG A 530 -31.83 31.24 -24.45
CA ARG A 530 -32.40 31.51 -25.78
C ARG A 530 -33.76 32.19 -25.69
N GLN A 531 -34.64 31.73 -24.80
CA GLN A 531 -35.95 32.35 -24.57
C GLN A 531 -35.83 33.79 -24.09
N THR A 532 -34.90 34.06 -23.18
CA THR A 532 -34.68 35.41 -22.63
C THR A 532 -34.18 36.37 -23.72
N ILE A 533 -33.26 35.93 -24.58
CA ILE A 533 -32.80 36.74 -25.73
C ILE A 533 -33.95 37.03 -26.68
N GLN A 534 -34.75 36.02 -27.03
CA GLN A 534 -35.89 36.20 -27.94
C GLN A 534 -36.92 37.16 -27.36
N GLN A 535 -37.27 37.02 -26.08
CA GLN A 535 -38.20 37.92 -25.39
C GLN A 535 -37.69 39.37 -25.37
N ALA A 536 -36.39 39.58 -25.15
CA ALA A 536 -35.80 40.91 -25.21
C ALA A 536 -35.90 41.52 -26.62
N GLN A 537 -35.67 40.73 -27.67
CA GLN A 537 -35.80 41.17 -29.06
C GLN A 537 -37.25 41.49 -29.44
N ASP A 538 -38.19 40.62 -29.06
CA ASP A 538 -39.62 40.82 -29.31
C ASP A 538 -40.12 42.10 -28.61
N LEU A 539 -39.65 42.36 -27.39
CA LEU A 539 -39.97 43.57 -26.65
C LEU A 539 -39.43 44.84 -27.33
N ILE A 540 -38.18 44.83 -27.80
CA ILE A 540 -37.59 45.94 -28.56
C ILE A 540 -38.40 46.21 -29.83
N LEU A 541 -38.74 45.15 -30.59
CA LEU A 541 -39.55 45.28 -31.81
C LEU A 541 -40.95 45.84 -31.51
N ALA A 542 -41.59 45.39 -30.44
CA ALA A 542 -42.89 45.89 -30.01
C ALA A 542 -42.83 47.39 -29.66
N TYR A 543 -41.77 47.84 -28.97
CA TYR A 543 -41.57 49.26 -28.69
C TYR A 543 -41.35 50.08 -29.96
N ASP A 544 -40.46 49.65 -30.86
CA ASP A 544 -40.20 50.36 -32.11
C ASP A 544 -41.46 50.48 -32.98
N THR A 545 -42.25 49.39 -33.08
CA THR A 545 -43.52 49.39 -33.83
C THR A 545 -44.55 50.35 -33.20
N THR A 546 -44.57 50.44 -31.87
CA THR A 546 -45.47 51.37 -31.15
C THR A 546 -45.10 52.82 -31.40
N ILE A 547 -43.80 53.14 -31.41
CA ILE A 547 -43.29 54.50 -31.70
C ILE A 547 -43.64 54.91 -33.13
N GLU A 548 -43.45 54.02 -34.10
CA GLU A 548 -43.88 54.25 -35.48
C GLU A 548 -45.40 54.45 -35.58
N GLY A 549 -46.18 53.70 -34.79
CA GLY A 549 -47.63 53.88 -34.68
C GLY A 549 -48.03 55.27 -34.16
N TRP A 550 -47.33 55.80 -33.15
CA TRP A 550 -47.58 57.16 -32.64
C TRP A 550 -47.26 58.24 -33.67
N SER A 551 -46.15 58.08 -34.40
CA SER A 551 -45.78 58.96 -35.51
C SER A 551 -46.88 58.97 -36.60
N ARG A 552 -47.36 57.80 -37.03
CA ARG A 552 -48.48 57.73 -38.01
C ARG A 552 -49.78 58.34 -37.50
N ALA A 553 -50.10 58.16 -36.23
CA ALA A 553 -51.32 58.72 -35.64
C ALA A 553 -51.28 60.26 -35.62
N LEU A 554 -50.10 60.84 -35.39
CA LEU A 554 -49.87 62.28 -35.50
C LEU A 554 -50.07 62.77 -36.94
N ASP A 555 -49.42 62.12 -37.92
CA ASP A 555 -49.51 62.48 -39.34
C ASP A 555 -50.98 62.49 -39.82
N LEU A 556 -51.76 61.48 -39.44
CA LEU A 556 -53.20 61.40 -39.75
C LEU A 556 -54.00 62.59 -39.19
N ARG A 557 -53.61 63.13 -38.03
CA ARG A 557 -54.31 64.24 -37.39
C ARG A 557 -53.90 65.60 -38.00
N ASP A 558 -52.60 65.81 -38.19
CA ASP A 558 -52.00 67.08 -38.64
C ASP A 558 -52.16 67.30 -40.16
N LYS A 559 -52.54 66.26 -40.91
CA LYS A 559 -52.60 66.26 -42.39
C LYS A 559 -51.26 66.55 -43.06
N GLU A 560 -50.15 66.42 -42.35
CA GLU A 560 -48.84 66.29 -42.96
C GLU A 560 -48.71 64.91 -43.62
N THR A 561 -47.92 64.82 -44.69
CA THR A 561 -47.80 63.54 -45.40
C THR A 561 -46.88 62.61 -44.60
N GLU A 562 -47.26 61.33 -44.42
CA GLU A 562 -46.41 60.28 -43.82
C GLU A 562 -45.01 60.21 -44.50
N GLU A 563 -44.96 60.63 -45.76
CA GLU A 563 -43.71 60.76 -46.51
C GLU A 563 -42.75 61.83 -45.93
N HIS A 564 -43.23 62.93 -45.35
CA HIS A 564 -42.39 63.99 -44.76
C HIS A 564 -41.62 63.48 -43.54
N THR A 565 -42.32 62.95 -42.54
CA THR A 565 -41.72 62.44 -41.30
C THR A 565 -40.67 61.37 -41.58
N LEU A 566 -40.94 60.47 -42.54
CA LEU A 566 -39.96 59.47 -42.97
C LEU A 566 -38.79 60.06 -43.78
N ARG A 567 -39.01 61.03 -44.67
CA ARG A 567 -37.92 61.70 -45.43
C ARG A 567 -36.97 62.45 -44.51
N VAL A 568 -37.52 63.27 -43.60
CA VAL A 568 -36.74 64.04 -42.62
C VAL A 568 -35.98 63.11 -41.69
N THR A 569 -36.62 62.06 -41.18
CA THR A 569 -35.94 61.04 -40.35
C THR A 569 -34.77 60.41 -41.11
N ASN A 570 -35.01 59.90 -42.32
CA ASN A 570 -33.96 59.23 -43.10
C ASN A 570 -32.78 60.14 -43.46
N LEU A 571 -33.05 61.40 -43.79
CA LEU A 571 -32.00 62.37 -44.11
C LEU A 571 -31.24 62.83 -42.84
N THR A 572 -31.93 62.96 -41.71
CA THR A 572 -31.33 63.21 -40.39
C THR A 572 -30.36 62.12 -40.01
N LEU A 573 -30.74 60.84 -40.16
CA LEU A 573 -29.85 59.71 -39.86
C LEU A 573 -28.63 59.65 -40.77
N LYS A 574 -28.79 60.01 -42.06
CA LYS A 574 -27.64 60.10 -42.99
C LYS A 574 -26.69 61.22 -42.59
N LEU A 575 -27.24 62.38 -42.22
CA LEU A 575 -26.44 63.51 -41.77
C LEU A 575 -25.73 63.22 -40.45
N ALA A 576 -26.42 62.60 -39.48
CA ALA A 576 -25.85 62.20 -38.20
C ALA A 576 -24.66 61.25 -38.35
N ARG A 577 -24.80 60.21 -39.20
CA ARG A 577 -23.68 59.30 -39.50
C ARG A 577 -22.52 60.03 -40.18
N ALA A 578 -22.81 60.92 -41.15
CA ALA A 578 -21.78 61.71 -41.82
C ALA A 578 -21.07 62.71 -40.88
N PHE A 579 -21.73 63.12 -39.80
CA PHE A 579 -21.19 63.98 -38.75
C PHE A 579 -20.37 63.21 -37.71
N GLY A 580 -20.44 61.87 -37.71
CA GLY A 580 -19.67 61.00 -36.81
C GLY A 580 -20.43 60.48 -35.58
N VAL A 581 -21.76 60.56 -35.57
CA VAL A 581 -22.60 59.98 -34.50
C VAL A 581 -22.53 58.45 -34.57
N ASN A 582 -22.34 57.80 -33.41
CA ASN A 582 -22.20 56.35 -33.33
C ASN A 582 -23.56 55.62 -33.48
N ASP A 583 -23.53 54.35 -33.88
CA ASP A 583 -24.77 53.60 -34.17
C ASP A 583 -25.69 53.42 -32.93
N ALA A 584 -25.13 53.45 -31.71
CA ALA A 584 -25.92 53.36 -30.49
C ALA A 584 -26.76 54.62 -30.23
N GLU A 585 -26.29 55.80 -30.63
CA GLU A 585 -27.01 57.07 -30.55
C GLU A 585 -27.96 57.27 -31.75
N ILE A 586 -27.63 56.72 -32.91
CA ILE A 586 -28.45 56.82 -34.13
C ILE A 586 -29.88 56.30 -33.91
N LYS A 587 -30.09 55.25 -33.10
CA LYS A 587 -31.45 54.75 -32.80
C LYS A 587 -32.28 55.78 -32.04
N HIS A 588 -31.66 56.53 -31.13
CA HIS A 588 -32.33 57.56 -30.34
C HIS A 588 -32.62 58.80 -31.19
N ILE A 589 -31.70 59.17 -32.09
CA ILE A 589 -31.95 60.19 -33.12
C ILE A 589 -33.12 59.78 -34.02
N ARG A 590 -33.23 58.49 -34.40
CA ARG A 590 -34.35 57.99 -35.20
C ARG A 590 -35.67 58.15 -34.46
N HIS A 591 -35.76 57.72 -33.21
CA HIS A 591 -36.97 57.88 -32.40
C HIS A 591 -37.32 59.35 -32.19
N GLY A 592 -36.32 60.20 -31.90
CA GLY A 592 -36.51 61.63 -31.72
C GLY A 592 -36.98 62.33 -32.98
N ALA A 593 -36.47 61.94 -34.15
CA ALA A 593 -36.91 62.46 -35.45
C ALA A 593 -38.32 62.01 -35.81
N LEU A 594 -38.70 60.75 -35.54
CA LEU A 594 -40.07 60.27 -35.76
C LEU A 594 -41.10 60.98 -34.88
N LEU A 595 -40.68 61.34 -33.66
CA LEU A 595 -41.54 61.95 -32.64
C LEU A 595 -41.36 63.46 -32.51
N HIS A 596 -40.64 64.12 -33.42
CA HIS A 596 -40.24 65.53 -33.25
C HIS A 596 -41.44 66.45 -32.99
N ASP A 597 -42.55 66.17 -33.67
CA ASP A 597 -43.79 66.94 -33.59
C ASP A 597 -44.88 66.30 -32.73
N ILE A 598 -44.59 65.24 -31.96
CA ILE A 598 -45.61 64.51 -31.18
C ILE A 598 -46.39 65.41 -30.22
N GLY A 599 -45.78 66.49 -29.72
CA GLY A 599 -46.45 67.45 -28.85
C GLY A 599 -47.52 68.29 -29.54
N LYS A 600 -47.61 68.30 -30.88
CA LYS A 600 -48.75 68.86 -31.61
C LYS A 600 -50.05 68.16 -31.22
N MET A 601 -49.97 66.95 -30.64
CA MET A 601 -51.12 66.27 -30.05
C MET A 601 -51.81 67.08 -28.94
N GLY A 602 -51.09 67.94 -28.22
CA GLY A 602 -51.69 68.82 -27.22
C GLY A 602 -52.20 70.17 -27.77
N ILE A 603 -52.01 70.45 -29.06
CA ILE A 603 -52.43 71.71 -29.67
C ILE A 603 -53.92 71.61 -30.09
N PRO A 604 -54.77 72.61 -29.79
CA PRO A 604 -56.16 72.64 -30.21
C PRO A 604 -56.34 72.59 -31.73
N ASP A 605 -57.33 71.82 -32.22
CA ASP A 605 -57.61 71.65 -33.66
C ASP A 605 -57.90 72.97 -34.38
N ILE A 606 -58.51 73.95 -33.69
CA ILE A 606 -58.79 75.28 -34.26
C ILE A 606 -57.52 76.05 -34.65
N ILE A 607 -56.41 75.77 -33.96
CA ILE A 607 -55.09 76.36 -34.23
C ILE A 607 -54.35 75.49 -35.24
N LEU A 608 -54.30 74.18 -35.00
CA LEU A 608 -53.55 73.23 -35.82
C LEU A 608 -54.05 73.20 -37.27
N ARG A 609 -55.37 73.31 -37.49
CA ARG A 609 -56.01 73.20 -38.82
C ARG A 609 -56.40 74.53 -39.45
N LYS A 610 -55.95 75.66 -38.89
CA LYS A 610 -56.34 77.00 -39.36
C LYS A 610 -55.85 77.25 -40.79
N SER A 611 -56.75 77.66 -41.70
CA SER A 611 -56.46 77.87 -43.13
C SER A 611 -55.88 79.26 -43.46
N GLY A 612 -55.40 79.99 -42.45
CA GLY A 612 -54.85 81.36 -42.56
C GLY A 612 -53.71 81.59 -41.57
N THR A 613 -53.14 82.80 -41.52
CA THR A 613 -52.04 83.08 -40.58
C THR A 613 -52.51 83.00 -39.13
N LEU A 614 -51.65 82.45 -38.27
CA LEU A 614 -51.83 82.48 -36.82
C LEU A 614 -51.56 83.91 -36.30
N ASN A 615 -52.37 84.37 -35.35
CA ASN A 615 -52.09 85.58 -34.57
C ASN A 615 -51.05 85.29 -33.46
N ASP A 616 -50.65 86.30 -32.69
CA ASP A 616 -49.59 86.15 -31.68
C ASP A 616 -49.97 85.17 -30.55
N GLU A 617 -51.24 85.13 -30.14
CA GLU A 617 -51.76 84.22 -29.11
C GLU A 617 -51.78 82.76 -29.59
N GLU A 618 -52.21 82.54 -30.83
CA GLU A 618 -52.21 81.25 -31.50
C GLU A 618 -50.78 80.75 -31.75
N TRP A 619 -49.86 81.64 -32.11
CA TRP A 619 -48.43 81.32 -32.19
C TRP A 619 -47.84 80.96 -30.83
N SER A 620 -48.23 81.66 -29.77
CA SER A 620 -47.80 81.33 -28.41
C SER A 620 -48.23 79.92 -28.02
N MET A 621 -49.44 79.48 -28.41
CA MET A 621 -49.89 78.11 -28.20
C MET A 621 -49.16 77.12 -29.10
N MET A 622 -49.00 77.41 -30.40
CA MET A 622 -48.27 76.53 -31.33
C MET A 622 -46.83 76.25 -30.87
N ARG A 623 -46.13 77.26 -30.32
CA ARG A 623 -44.76 77.13 -29.79
C ARG A 623 -44.64 76.27 -28.54
N GLN A 624 -45.75 75.82 -27.94
CA GLN A 624 -45.73 74.90 -26.80
C GLN A 624 -45.51 73.44 -27.21
N HIS A 625 -45.69 73.08 -28.48
CA HIS A 625 -45.60 71.66 -28.87
C HIS A 625 -44.24 70.99 -28.54
N PRO A 626 -43.07 71.65 -28.57
CA PRO A 626 -41.83 70.99 -28.12
C PRO A 626 -41.83 70.72 -26.61
N GLN A 627 -42.40 71.62 -25.81
CA GLN A 627 -42.56 71.43 -24.36
C GLN A 627 -43.55 70.30 -24.05
N LEU A 628 -44.67 70.24 -24.78
CA LEU A 628 -45.65 69.16 -24.67
C LEU A 628 -45.06 67.81 -25.10
N ALA A 629 -44.21 67.80 -26.14
CA ALA A 629 -43.48 66.60 -26.54
C ALA A 629 -42.53 66.12 -25.43
N TYR A 630 -41.79 67.03 -24.79
CA TYR A 630 -40.97 66.71 -23.63
C TYR A 630 -41.79 66.12 -22.48
N GLU A 631 -42.88 66.79 -22.08
CA GLU A 631 -43.75 66.34 -20.98
C GLU A 631 -44.36 64.96 -21.24
N MET A 632 -44.71 64.65 -22.50
CA MET A 632 -45.26 63.37 -22.90
C MET A 632 -44.21 62.25 -22.90
N LEU A 633 -42.99 62.53 -23.34
CA LEU A 633 -41.94 61.52 -23.55
C LEU A 633 -41.04 61.32 -22.33
N PHE A 634 -40.87 62.34 -21.48
CA PHE A 634 -39.98 62.30 -20.30
C PHE A 634 -40.29 61.17 -19.29
N PRO A 635 -41.56 60.82 -18.99
CA PRO A 635 -41.86 59.72 -18.07
C PRO A 635 -41.47 58.32 -18.59
N ILE A 636 -41.15 58.19 -19.89
CA ILE A 636 -40.87 56.90 -20.53
C ILE A 636 -39.36 56.70 -20.59
N ALA A 637 -38.82 55.91 -19.67
CA ALA A 637 -37.36 55.68 -19.54
C ALA A 637 -36.68 55.26 -20.86
N TYR A 638 -37.35 54.45 -21.69
CA TYR A 638 -36.85 54.01 -23.00
C TYR A 638 -36.63 55.17 -24.00
N LEU A 639 -37.41 56.25 -23.89
CA LEU A 639 -37.42 57.40 -24.81
C LEU A 639 -36.63 58.60 -24.30
N LEU A 640 -36.16 58.59 -23.06
CA LEU A 640 -35.33 59.67 -22.50
C LEU A 640 -34.17 60.09 -23.42
N PRO A 641 -33.38 59.17 -24.01
CA PRO A 641 -32.26 59.57 -24.86
C PRO A 641 -32.70 60.16 -26.22
N ALA A 642 -33.98 60.05 -26.59
CA ALA A 642 -34.54 60.56 -27.84
C ALA A 642 -35.13 61.98 -27.71
N LEU A 643 -35.18 62.55 -26.49
CA LEU A 643 -35.85 63.82 -26.18
C LEU A 643 -35.24 65.05 -26.85
N ASP A 644 -33.96 64.99 -27.21
CA ASP A 644 -33.22 66.13 -27.75
C ASP A 644 -33.91 66.77 -28.96
N ILE A 645 -34.39 65.95 -29.90
CA ILE A 645 -35.04 66.44 -31.12
C ILE A 645 -36.44 66.99 -30.82
N PRO A 646 -37.39 66.22 -30.24
CA PRO A 646 -38.73 66.74 -29.99
C PRO A 646 -38.74 68.00 -29.13
N TYR A 647 -37.80 68.12 -28.18
CA TYR A 647 -37.76 69.27 -27.30
C TYR A 647 -37.06 70.49 -27.89
N CYS A 648 -36.03 70.31 -28.73
CA CYS A 648 -35.14 71.39 -29.14
C CYS A 648 -35.07 71.64 -30.67
N HIS A 649 -35.86 70.96 -31.51
CA HIS A 649 -35.75 71.10 -32.97
C HIS A 649 -36.10 72.49 -33.52
N HIS A 650 -36.73 73.35 -32.72
CA HIS A 650 -37.02 74.75 -33.04
C HIS A 650 -36.07 75.77 -32.39
N GLU A 651 -35.03 75.29 -31.69
CA GLU A 651 -33.95 76.14 -31.24
C GLU A 651 -33.13 76.64 -32.44
N LYS A 652 -32.58 77.86 -32.32
CA LYS A 652 -31.77 78.48 -33.37
C LYS A 652 -30.38 78.76 -32.86
N TRP A 653 -29.38 78.59 -33.72
CA TRP A 653 -27.98 78.77 -33.35
C TRP A 653 -27.67 80.12 -32.67
N ASP A 654 -28.38 81.18 -33.05
CA ASP A 654 -28.25 82.53 -32.48
C ASP A 654 -29.01 82.77 -31.15
N GLY A 655 -29.74 81.79 -30.64
CA GLY A 655 -30.53 81.90 -29.40
C GLY A 655 -31.93 82.48 -29.58
N THR A 656 -32.36 82.81 -30.81
CA THR A 656 -33.70 83.37 -31.09
C THR A 656 -34.79 82.31 -31.29
N GLY A 657 -34.48 81.05 -30.98
CA GLY A 657 -35.38 79.90 -31.09
C GLY A 657 -36.28 79.70 -29.86
N TYR A 658 -36.99 78.57 -29.83
CA TYR A 658 -37.87 78.16 -28.73
C TYR A 658 -37.81 76.63 -28.56
N PRO A 659 -38.21 76.06 -27.41
CA PRO A 659 -38.89 76.68 -26.25
C PRO A 659 -37.97 77.30 -25.19
N ARG A 660 -36.67 77.01 -25.20
CA ARG A 660 -35.72 77.38 -24.14
C ARG A 660 -34.81 78.54 -24.51
N GLY A 661 -34.67 78.87 -25.80
CA GLY A 661 -33.81 79.95 -26.27
C GLY A 661 -32.32 79.62 -26.13
N LEU A 662 -31.96 78.36 -26.41
CA LEU A 662 -30.60 77.86 -26.29
C LEU A 662 -29.72 78.43 -27.40
N GLN A 663 -28.45 78.72 -27.10
CA GLN A 663 -27.52 79.32 -28.05
C GLN A 663 -26.35 78.39 -28.38
N GLY A 664 -25.99 78.32 -29.66
CA GLY A 664 -24.81 77.58 -30.12
C GLY A 664 -24.82 76.10 -29.74
N GLU A 665 -23.76 75.67 -29.06
CA GLU A 665 -23.57 74.26 -28.67
C GLU A 665 -24.39 73.83 -27.45
N GLU A 666 -25.12 74.75 -26.79
CA GLU A 666 -26.12 74.41 -25.77
C GLU A 666 -27.31 73.63 -26.36
N ILE A 667 -27.55 73.81 -27.67
CA ILE A 667 -28.52 73.01 -28.42
C ILE A 667 -27.92 71.62 -28.61
N PRO A 668 -28.62 70.54 -28.21
CA PRO A 668 -28.13 69.19 -28.44
C PRO A 668 -27.80 68.94 -29.92
N LEU A 669 -26.71 68.19 -30.17
CA LEU A 669 -26.24 67.95 -31.53
C LEU A 669 -27.31 67.29 -32.41
N ALA A 670 -28.08 66.35 -31.86
CA ALA A 670 -29.19 65.70 -32.55
C ALA A 670 -30.23 66.70 -33.08
N ALA A 671 -30.60 67.70 -32.26
CA ALA A 671 -31.53 68.76 -32.64
C ALA A 671 -30.95 69.71 -33.69
N ARG A 672 -29.67 70.10 -33.56
CA ARG A 672 -28.98 70.92 -34.57
C ARG A 672 -28.94 70.25 -35.95
N ILE A 673 -28.69 68.94 -35.96
CA ILE A 673 -28.69 68.10 -37.17
C ILE A 673 -30.10 68.04 -37.77
N PHE A 674 -31.10 67.75 -36.94
CA PHE A 674 -32.49 67.62 -37.37
C PHE A 674 -33.04 68.94 -37.94
N ALA A 675 -32.80 70.08 -37.28
CA ALA A 675 -33.31 71.38 -37.70
C ALA A 675 -32.89 71.78 -39.14
N VAL A 676 -31.66 71.46 -39.54
CA VAL A 676 -31.19 71.69 -40.92
C VAL A 676 -31.98 70.85 -41.91
N VAL A 677 -32.23 69.59 -41.57
CA VAL A 677 -32.92 68.63 -42.43
C VAL A 677 -34.41 68.95 -42.54
N ASP A 678 -35.06 69.26 -41.43
CA ASP A 678 -36.48 69.59 -41.37
C ASP A 678 -36.78 70.85 -42.20
N VAL A 679 -36.03 71.93 -42.00
CA VAL A 679 -36.19 73.15 -42.81
C VAL A 679 -35.87 72.86 -44.28
N PHE A 680 -34.84 72.07 -44.58
CA PHE A 680 -34.54 71.72 -45.97
C PHE A 680 -35.71 70.97 -46.64
N ASP A 681 -36.27 69.92 -46.02
CA ASP A 681 -37.42 69.19 -46.57
C ASP A 681 -38.63 70.13 -46.72
N ALA A 682 -38.91 70.96 -45.71
CA ALA A 682 -39.97 71.95 -45.76
C ALA A 682 -39.83 72.96 -46.91
N LEU A 683 -38.60 73.32 -47.30
CA LEU A 683 -38.33 74.20 -48.43
C LEU A 683 -38.45 73.48 -49.79
N THR A 684 -38.09 72.20 -49.86
CA THR A 684 -38.01 71.42 -51.12
C THR A 684 -39.22 70.52 -51.39
N SER A 685 -40.19 70.48 -50.49
CA SER A 685 -41.45 69.76 -50.65
C SER A 685 -42.58 70.72 -51.02
N ASP A 686 -43.54 70.26 -51.82
CA ASP A 686 -44.74 71.03 -52.16
C ASP A 686 -45.63 71.18 -50.93
N ARG A 687 -46.09 72.41 -50.65
CA ARG A 687 -47.06 72.71 -49.60
C ARG A 687 -48.31 73.34 -50.23
N PRO A 688 -49.52 73.21 -49.63
CA PRO A 688 -50.79 73.67 -50.22
C PRO A 688 -50.82 75.12 -50.72
N TYR A 689 -49.96 75.99 -50.17
CA TYR A 689 -49.88 77.42 -50.52
C TYR A 689 -48.51 77.85 -51.05
N ARG A 690 -47.58 76.91 -51.29
CA ARG A 690 -46.22 77.22 -51.71
C ARG A 690 -45.60 76.06 -52.52
N PRO A 691 -45.18 76.30 -53.77
CA PRO A 691 -44.45 75.29 -54.54
C PRO A 691 -43.06 75.03 -53.95
N ALA A 692 -42.60 73.79 -54.09
CA ALA A 692 -41.26 73.37 -53.72
C ALA A 692 -40.19 74.29 -54.33
N TRP A 693 -39.18 74.65 -53.53
CA TRP A 693 -38.00 75.31 -54.07
C TRP A 693 -37.10 74.32 -54.79
N SER A 694 -36.39 74.80 -55.82
CA SER A 694 -35.30 74.01 -56.39
C SER A 694 -34.23 73.73 -55.33
N THR A 695 -33.63 72.54 -55.35
CA THR A 695 -32.57 72.14 -54.41
C THR A 695 -31.45 73.17 -54.33
N LYS A 696 -31.06 73.79 -55.46
CA LYS A 696 -30.05 74.86 -55.50
C LYS A 696 -30.46 76.10 -54.70
N LYS A 697 -31.74 76.49 -54.76
CA LYS A 697 -32.28 77.63 -54.02
C LYS A 697 -32.35 77.32 -52.52
N ALA A 698 -32.80 76.12 -52.14
CA ALA A 698 -32.81 75.68 -50.75
C ALA A 698 -31.38 75.62 -50.16
N ILE A 699 -30.42 75.03 -50.86
CA ILE A 699 -29.00 75.00 -50.45
C ILE A 699 -28.44 76.42 -50.23
N LYS A 700 -28.72 77.35 -51.15
CA LYS A 700 -28.27 78.74 -51.01
C LYS A 700 -28.85 79.38 -49.74
N HIS A 701 -30.12 79.13 -49.44
CA HIS A 701 -30.78 79.64 -48.25
C HIS A 701 -30.20 79.03 -46.97
N ILE A 702 -30.05 77.70 -46.89
CA ILE A 702 -29.43 77.03 -45.73
C ILE A 702 -28.02 77.59 -45.47
N ARG A 703 -27.21 77.79 -46.52
CA ARG A 703 -25.87 78.39 -46.39
C ARG A 703 -25.91 79.83 -45.87
N GLN A 704 -26.89 80.63 -46.27
CA GLN A 704 -27.06 82.01 -45.78
C GLN A 704 -27.51 82.09 -44.32
N GLN A 705 -28.13 81.02 -43.80
CA GLN A 705 -28.61 80.92 -42.43
C GLN A 705 -27.62 80.19 -41.50
N ALA A 706 -26.44 79.82 -41.99
CA ALA A 706 -25.37 79.25 -41.18
C ALA A 706 -24.83 80.31 -40.19
N GLY A 707 -24.79 79.97 -38.91
CA GLY A 707 -24.37 80.87 -37.84
C GLY A 707 -25.48 81.79 -37.30
N SER A 708 -26.69 81.74 -37.88
CA SER A 708 -27.90 82.38 -37.34
C SER A 708 -28.94 81.34 -36.94
N HIS A 709 -29.55 80.68 -37.92
CA HIS A 709 -30.54 79.63 -37.69
C HIS A 709 -29.84 78.29 -37.41
N PHE A 710 -28.81 77.96 -38.17
CA PHE A 710 -28.20 76.63 -38.19
C PHE A 710 -26.75 76.63 -37.70
N ASP A 711 -26.34 75.53 -37.09
CA ASP A 711 -24.93 75.27 -36.75
C ASP A 711 -24.07 75.25 -38.03
N PRO A 712 -23.07 76.14 -38.15
CA PRO A 712 -22.18 76.19 -39.31
C PRO A 712 -21.50 74.85 -39.65
N LYS A 713 -21.06 74.09 -38.63
CA LYS A 713 -20.39 72.79 -38.83
C LYS A 713 -21.35 71.76 -39.41
N VAL A 714 -22.59 71.74 -38.91
CA VAL A 714 -23.64 70.83 -39.41
C VAL A 714 -24.00 71.17 -40.85
N VAL A 715 -24.14 72.46 -41.17
CA VAL A 715 -24.39 72.93 -42.54
C VAL A 715 -23.27 72.48 -43.47
N ASP A 716 -22.01 72.59 -43.09
CA ASP A 716 -20.89 72.15 -43.93
C ASP A 716 -20.90 70.64 -44.22
N VAL A 717 -21.24 69.81 -43.23
CA VAL A 717 -21.40 68.36 -43.44
C VAL A 717 -22.62 68.08 -44.33
N PHE A 718 -23.73 68.77 -44.09
CA PHE A 718 -24.97 68.63 -44.88
C PHE A 718 -24.76 68.99 -46.35
N LEU A 719 -24.08 70.09 -46.63
CA LEU A 719 -23.79 70.51 -48.00
C LEU A 719 -22.88 69.53 -48.73
N ARG A 720 -21.89 68.93 -48.03
CA ARG A 720 -21.08 67.85 -48.60
C ARG A 720 -21.90 66.58 -48.88
N LEU A 721 -22.89 66.29 -48.05
CA LEU A 721 -23.77 65.13 -48.23
C LEU A 721 -24.71 65.31 -49.44
N ILE A 722 -25.32 66.48 -49.59
CA ILE A 722 -26.28 66.77 -50.68
C ILE A 722 -25.55 67.08 -52.01
N GLY A 723 -24.37 67.68 -51.96
CA GLY A 723 -23.57 68.05 -53.14
C GLY A 723 -22.82 66.89 -53.82
N LYS A 724 -22.88 65.67 -53.27
CA LYS A 724 -22.29 64.45 -53.84
C LYS A 724 -23.18 63.71 -54.85
N LYS A 725 -24.26 64.33 -55.34
CA LYS A 725 -25.14 63.77 -56.37
C LYS A 725 -24.92 64.41 -57.74
#